data_AF-A0A0E9NMR5-F1
#
_entry.id   AF-A0A0E9NMR5-F1
#
_cell.length_a   1.000
_cell.length_b   1.000
_cell.length_c   1.000
_cell.angle_alpha   90.00
_cell.angle_beta   90.00
_cell.angle_gamma   90.00
#
_symmetry.space_group_name_H-M   'P 1'
#
loop_
_entity.id
_entity.type
_entity.pdbx_description
1 polymer ?
#
loop_
_entity_poly.entity_id
_entity_poly.type
_entity_poly.pdbx_seq_one_letter_code
_entity_poly.pdbx_strand_id
1 'polypeptide(L)'
;MIPRTCRQVTSQPRPPSVYKSHPLPSIHSSIFSIQRQGSMSLTHTHQFGPDRDADPSPQPSDRTSTRPTSIDTGTPPINPRRFHKRTPTGLSKRRPSISAAEDAALESIDNLWKSLSLTPYWSTSPEFQKDFIRHVETSLAHSALLGVRGVDIWTAYFATSLALRDRLILHWNMTQQAHTRVDRKRVYYLSLEFLLGRTLSSTLTNLHLQPLLAKALADLGLDLAQLGDAEPDAALGNGGLGRLAACFLDSLATLNYPAWGYGVRYDYGIFRQEIGGEGEQVEVAEGWLSSGYPWEVRREDVRVLVRFGGWVEDVGAEEREREEMSKEARRWVGGEEVWAVAYDVPIPGYVPTEGNHPNHTTNNLRLWSAKPAIEFDFQRFNRGEYEESVRDAQRAGTISAVLYPNDNVYVGKELRLKQQYFWIRASLYDILRRFRKTERGWGELPRQVAIQLNDTHPTLAVPELLRVLVDEEGMAYEEAWPLVVGVFAHTNHTVLPEALERWEVGMIQRLLPRHMELIYLINWHFLSDVSKKFPDDRELLGRVSIIEEGHVKMVRMAHLAVVGSHKVNGVAELHSDLITKTIFKDFVRVFGRDRFLNVTNGITPRRWLYQANPGLTALIQSKIGTKFLTDLTALHELGQYATDKEFGKRWREVKYRNKQRLAAHVLEVSGIALNCDALWDVQVKRIHEYKRQTLNIYGVVSRWLRLRAMSPAEKRNVVPRVCIFGGKAAPGYRMAKLIIKFINAVARVVNADPEVEGLLQVVFVPDYNVSKAELIIPANDISEHISTAGTEASGTSNMKFVLNGGLIIGTVDGANVEIVREIGEENIFLFGNLAEDVEDLRFAHRYGKVRMDPGLEVVVREIEKGTFGDGREFGELVEAVRGDRDHYLISDDFGAYLHAQDLVDEAYRDQAGWTQKCITAVSKMGFFSSDRSIREYAEKIWEVEPVDVNDGVDDD
;
A
#
# COMPACT_ATOMS: atom_id res chain seq x y z
N MET A 1 25.89 4.32 -67.31
CA MET A 1 27.06 4.42 -68.21
C MET A 1 28.25 4.92 -67.39
N ILE A 2 29.27 4.06 -67.17
CA ILE A 2 30.74 4.30 -67.24
C ILE A 2 31.27 5.75 -67.01
N PRO A 3 32.39 6.01 -66.26
CA PRO A 3 33.08 5.19 -65.23
C PRO A 3 33.80 5.98 -64.06
N ARG A 4 34.31 5.23 -63.05
CA ARG A 4 35.70 5.23 -62.48
C ARG A 4 35.66 4.75 -61.02
N THR A 5 36.02 3.49 -60.68
CA THR A 5 37.38 2.92 -60.49
C THR A 5 38.29 3.68 -59.52
N CYS A 6 39.11 3.09 -58.64
CA CYS A 6 39.24 1.77 -57.98
C CYS A 6 40.63 1.77 -57.30
N ARG A 7 40.78 1.37 -56.02
CA ARG A 7 41.95 0.62 -55.50
C ARG A 7 41.79 0.22 -54.03
N GLN A 8 42.24 -0.98 -53.69
CA GLN A 8 42.29 -1.54 -52.34
C GLN A 8 43.60 -1.15 -51.62
N VAL A 9 43.56 -1.05 -50.29
CA VAL A 9 44.65 -1.45 -49.38
C VAL A 9 44.03 -2.09 -48.14
N THR A 10 44.66 -3.13 -47.60
CA THR A 10 44.22 -3.91 -46.43
C THR A 10 44.93 -3.48 -45.14
N SER A 11 44.31 -3.76 -43.98
CA SER A 11 44.90 -4.35 -42.74
C SER A 11 44.51 -3.71 -41.39
N GLN A 12 44.11 -4.62 -40.50
CA GLN A 12 44.07 -4.60 -39.01
C GLN A 12 43.15 -3.63 -38.22
N PRO A 13 42.37 -4.15 -37.24
CA PRO A 13 41.61 -3.36 -36.26
C PRO A 13 42.45 -2.99 -35.03
N ARG A 14 42.05 -1.93 -34.32
CA ARG A 14 42.57 -1.56 -32.98
C ARG A 14 41.49 -1.72 -31.89
N PRO A 15 41.86 -1.94 -30.61
CA PRO A 15 41.00 -2.61 -29.64
C PRO A 15 40.13 -1.66 -28.79
N PRO A 16 39.12 -2.18 -28.07
CA PRO A 16 38.28 -1.40 -27.15
C PRO A 16 39.03 -1.00 -25.87
N SER A 17 38.67 0.15 -25.32
CA SER A 17 39.24 0.70 -24.08
C SER A 17 38.71 -0.03 -22.83
N VAL A 18 39.62 -0.61 -22.05
CA VAL A 18 39.33 -1.30 -20.80
C VAL A 18 39.30 -0.30 -19.64
N TYR A 19 38.15 -0.17 -18.97
CA TYR A 19 38.09 0.43 -17.63
C TYR A 19 38.78 -0.52 -16.64
N LYS A 20 39.90 -0.08 -16.05
CA LYS A 20 40.56 -0.79 -14.95
C LYS A 20 40.03 -0.30 -13.61
N SER A 21 39.86 -1.26 -12.71
CA SER A 21 39.47 -1.07 -11.32
C SER A 21 40.48 -0.24 -10.52
N HIS A 22 39.97 0.63 -9.65
CA HIS A 22 40.75 1.20 -8.54
C HIS A 22 40.61 0.32 -7.30
N PRO A 23 41.71 -0.03 -6.60
CA PRO A 23 41.66 -0.84 -5.39
C PRO A 23 41.41 -0.02 -4.12
N LEU A 24 40.77 -0.65 -3.14
CA LEU A 24 40.71 -0.23 -1.74
C LEU A 24 42.12 -0.19 -1.11
N PRO A 25 42.41 0.76 -0.21
CA PRO A 25 43.54 0.66 0.73
C PRO A 25 43.08 0.21 2.13
N SER A 26 43.79 -0.77 2.70
CA SER A 26 43.59 -1.25 4.07
C SER A 26 44.70 -0.79 5.04
N ILE A 27 44.24 -0.49 6.26
CA ILE A 27 44.90 -0.35 7.57
C ILE A 27 46.31 -0.97 7.72
N HIS A 28 47.33 -0.19 8.16
CA HIS A 28 48.07 -0.38 9.44
C HIS A 28 49.27 0.57 9.72
N SER A 29 49.41 0.99 11.00
CA SER A 29 50.60 1.40 11.82
C SER A 29 51.98 1.68 11.16
N SER A 30 52.83 2.66 11.57
CA SER A 30 53.44 2.90 12.92
C SER A 30 54.27 4.22 12.93
N ILE A 31 54.31 5.07 13.99
CA ILE A 31 55.32 5.20 15.09
C ILE A 31 56.65 6.01 14.82
N PHE A 32 57.04 6.88 15.79
CA PHE A 32 58.30 7.66 16.02
C PHE A 32 58.74 8.77 14.97
N SER A 33 59.47 9.87 15.26
CA SER A 33 59.63 10.74 16.47
C SER A 33 60.62 11.93 16.33
N ILE A 34 60.40 13.00 17.12
CA ILE A 34 61.41 13.90 17.79
C ILE A 34 62.31 14.86 16.95
N GLN A 35 62.20 16.18 17.17
CA GLN A 35 63.19 17.12 17.83
C GLN A 35 62.56 18.54 17.95
N ARG A 36 62.38 19.11 19.16
CA ARG A 36 63.19 20.16 19.86
C ARG A 36 63.34 21.48 19.08
N GLN A 37 63.20 22.70 19.64
CA GLN A 37 63.42 23.26 21.01
C GLN A 37 62.35 24.36 21.34
N GLY A 38 62.13 24.84 22.57
CA GLY A 38 62.69 24.51 23.90
C GLY A 38 62.19 25.47 25.02
N SER A 39 62.46 25.12 26.30
CA SER A 39 62.45 25.94 27.55
C SER A 39 61.18 26.73 27.97
N MET A 40 60.75 26.79 29.25
CA MET A 40 61.26 26.22 30.51
C MET A 40 60.19 26.25 31.64
N SER A 41 60.16 25.20 32.49
CA SER A 41 60.05 25.24 33.99
C SER A 41 59.05 26.21 34.67
N LEU A 42 57.88 25.78 35.20
CA LEU A 42 57.59 25.07 36.49
C LEU A 42 57.34 25.95 37.75
N THR A 43 56.54 25.39 38.68
CA THR A 43 56.22 25.79 40.09
C THR A 43 55.05 26.81 40.29
N HIS A 44 54.20 26.76 41.34
CA HIS A 44 53.85 25.68 42.30
C HIS A 44 52.41 25.80 42.91
N THR A 45 51.86 24.65 43.33
CA THR A 45 50.75 24.29 44.27
C THR A 45 50.02 25.28 45.24
N HIS A 46 48.71 25.01 45.41
CA HIS A 46 47.84 24.98 46.65
C HIS A 46 47.65 26.22 47.57
N GLN A 47 46.41 26.55 47.99
CA GLN A 47 45.69 26.07 49.22
C GLN A 47 44.55 27.04 49.73
N PHE A 48 43.37 26.48 50.00
CA PHE A 48 42.25 26.83 50.93
C PHE A 48 42.06 28.21 51.64
N GLY A 49 40.90 28.87 51.38
CA GLY A 49 39.96 29.62 52.30
C GLY A 49 40.43 30.69 53.33
N PRO A 50 39.54 31.32 54.15
CA PRO A 50 38.05 31.42 54.12
C PRO A 50 37.47 32.87 54.38
N ASP A 51 36.14 32.95 54.60
CA ASP A 51 35.35 33.96 55.38
C ASP A 51 34.91 35.37 54.88
N ARG A 52 33.57 35.53 54.87
CA ARG A 52 32.68 36.60 55.42
C ARG A 52 32.38 37.97 54.75
N ASP A 53 31.06 38.22 54.70
CA ASP A 53 30.27 39.42 55.03
C ASP A 53 30.57 40.79 54.38
N ALA A 54 29.67 41.26 53.49
CA ALA A 54 28.83 42.46 53.70
C ALA A 54 27.96 42.80 52.45
N ASP A 55 26.65 42.99 52.67
CA ASP A 55 25.77 43.77 51.78
C ASP A 55 25.75 45.23 52.32
N PRO A 56 25.71 46.26 51.46
CA PRO A 56 24.44 46.93 51.29
C PRO A 56 24.12 47.40 49.85
N SER A 57 22.82 47.46 49.60
CA SER A 57 22.18 47.92 48.37
C SER A 57 22.33 49.42 48.08
N PRO A 58 22.30 49.82 46.79
CA PRO A 58 21.85 51.15 46.37
C PRO A 58 20.61 51.10 45.46
N GLN A 59 19.77 52.13 45.57
CA GLN A 59 18.57 52.34 44.77
C GLN A 59 18.89 52.63 43.28
N PRO A 60 18.03 52.23 42.32
CA PRO A 60 18.20 52.59 40.92
C PRO A 60 17.73 54.03 40.64
N SER A 61 18.59 54.83 40.02
CA SER A 61 18.27 56.17 39.50
C SER A 61 17.42 56.10 38.23
N ASP A 62 16.51 57.07 38.06
CA ASP A 62 15.68 57.24 36.87
C ASP A 62 16.44 57.14 35.54
N ARG A 63 15.95 56.27 34.65
CA ARG A 63 16.13 56.41 33.20
C ARG A 63 14.78 56.26 32.51
N THR A 64 14.36 57.35 31.88
CA THR A 64 13.13 57.48 31.10
C THR A 64 13.09 56.49 29.93
N SER A 65 12.37 55.38 30.11
CA SER A 65 11.95 54.52 29.00
C SER A 65 10.75 55.16 28.30
N THR A 66 10.96 55.72 27.11
CA THR A 66 9.88 56.04 26.18
C THR A 66 9.19 54.74 25.76
N ARG A 67 8.06 54.42 26.40
CA ARG A 67 7.16 53.38 25.89
C ARG A 67 6.73 53.75 24.47
N PRO A 68 6.63 52.80 23.53
CA PRO A 68 5.89 53.04 22.30
C PRO A 68 4.46 53.43 22.68
N THR A 69 3.96 54.52 22.11
CA THR A 69 2.53 54.87 22.20
C THR A 69 1.72 53.72 21.62
N SER A 70 0.99 53.01 22.46
CA SER A 70 -0.04 52.08 22.02
C SER A 70 -1.04 52.86 21.18
N ILE A 71 -1.22 52.47 19.93
CA ILE A 71 -2.36 52.92 19.13
C ILE A 71 -3.59 52.35 19.83
N ASP A 72 -4.36 53.22 20.50
CA ASP A 72 -5.62 52.83 21.11
C ASP A 72 -6.64 52.64 19.98
N THR A 73 -6.81 51.39 19.57
CA THR A 73 -7.74 51.01 18.50
C THR A 73 -9.19 50.92 18.97
N GLY A 74 -9.51 51.36 20.20
CA GLY A 74 -10.87 51.40 20.75
C GLY A 74 -11.52 50.03 21.04
N THR A 75 -10.89 48.94 20.62
CA THR A 75 -11.35 47.57 20.78
C THR A 75 -10.34 46.79 21.62
N PRO A 76 -10.72 46.23 22.79
CA PRO A 76 -9.79 45.47 23.61
C PRO A 76 -9.37 44.17 22.90
N PRO A 77 -8.11 43.71 23.04
CA PRO A 77 -7.67 42.47 22.41
C PRO A 77 -8.45 41.27 22.96
N ILE A 78 -9.23 40.63 22.08
CA ILE A 78 -10.04 39.46 22.43
C ILE A 78 -9.09 38.32 22.86
N ASN A 79 -9.29 37.78 24.07
CA ASN A 79 -8.49 36.68 24.57
C ASN A 79 -8.90 35.36 23.88
N PRO A 80 -8.09 34.77 22.98
CA PRO A 80 -8.52 33.60 22.20
C PRO A 80 -8.79 32.37 23.06
N ARG A 81 -8.21 32.30 24.26
CA ARG A 81 -8.40 31.19 25.21
C ARG A 81 -9.78 31.16 25.85
N ARG A 82 -10.57 32.25 25.81
CA ARG A 82 -11.97 32.26 26.27
C ARG A 82 -12.91 31.49 25.33
N PHE A 83 -12.56 31.42 24.05
CA PHE A 83 -13.42 30.90 22.99
C PHE A 83 -13.00 29.50 22.51
N HIS A 84 -11.80 29.05 22.87
CA HIS A 84 -11.16 27.93 22.18
C HIS A 84 -10.36 26.97 23.09
N LYS A 85 -10.78 25.70 23.13
CA LYS A 85 -9.85 24.56 23.20
C LYS A 85 -9.63 24.09 21.77
N ARG A 86 -8.37 24.06 21.29
CA ARG A 86 -8.05 23.63 19.92
C ARG A 86 -8.35 22.13 19.74
N THR A 87 -9.40 21.82 18.98
CA THR A 87 -9.73 20.46 18.56
C THR A 87 -9.07 20.16 17.20
N PRO A 88 -8.27 19.07 17.07
CA PRO A 88 -7.54 18.77 15.83
C PRO A 88 -8.37 18.47 14.57
N THR A 89 -9.70 18.39 14.70
CA THR A 89 -10.67 17.98 13.66
C THR A 89 -12.04 18.60 13.99
N GLY A 90 -12.35 19.75 13.41
CA GLY A 90 -13.65 20.43 13.54
C GLY A 90 -14.00 21.00 14.93
N LEU A 91 -14.99 21.89 14.97
CA LEU A 91 -15.59 22.46 16.17
C LEU A 91 -16.94 21.80 16.50
N SER A 92 -17.25 21.65 17.79
CA SER A 92 -18.53 21.13 18.28
C SER A 92 -19.62 22.22 18.24
N LYS A 93 -20.90 21.82 18.32
CA LYS A 93 -22.07 22.72 18.12
C LYS A 93 -22.26 23.80 19.19
N ARG A 94 -21.55 23.76 20.31
CA ARG A 94 -21.70 24.76 21.40
C ARG A 94 -20.75 25.94 21.18
N ARG A 95 -21.25 27.03 20.55
CA ARG A 95 -20.63 28.36 20.69
C ARG A 95 -20.88 28.86 22.13
N PRO A 96 -19.89 29.46 22.82
CA PRO A 96 -20.11 30.07 24.12
C PRO A 96 -21.03 31.30 24.00
N SER A 97 -21.88 31.54 25.00
CA SER A 97 -22.74 32.74 25.03
C SER A 97 -21.90 34.00 25.30
N ILE A 98 -21.99 34.97 24.40
CA ILE A 98 -21.26 36.25 24.49
C ILE A 98 -22.19 37.45 24.32
N SER A 99 -21.67 38.66 24.50
CA SER A 99 -22.44 39.88 24.37
C SER A 99 -22.54 40.35 22.91
N ALA A 100 -23.62 41.05 22.55
CA ALA A 100 -23.84 41.56 21.20
C ALA A 100 -22.72 42.49 20.67
N ALA A 101 -21.97 43.14 21.57
CA ALA A 101 -20.79 43.95 21.21
C ALA A 101 -19.56 43.07 20.91
N GLU A 102 -19.41 41.92 21.58
CA GLU A 102 -18.40 40.92 21.26
C GLU A 102 -18.77 40.17 19.97
N ASP A 103 -20.05 39.84 19.74
CA ASP A 103 -20.54 39.26 18.48
C ASP A 103 -20.22 40.18 17.28
N ALA A 104 -20.58 41.47 17.34
CA ALA A 104 -20.31 42.41 16.25
C ALA A 104 -18.80 42.66 16.01
N ALA A 105 -17.99 42.63 17.07
CA ALA A 105 -16.54 42.71 16.94
C ALA A 105 -15.95 41.45 16.29
N LEU A 106 -16.46 40.27 16.66
CA LEU A 106 -16.09 39.01 16.02
C LEU A 106 -16.56 38.94 14.57
N GLU A 107 -17.75 39.43 14.23
CA GLU A 107 -18.25 39.48 12.85
C GLU A 107 -17.34 40.34 11.95
N SER A 108 -16.88 41.50 12.44
CA SER A 108 -15.91 42.33 11.71
C SER A 108 -14.55 41.61 11.51
N ILE A 109 -14.09 40.89 12.53
CA ILE A 109 -12.85 40.09 12.46
C ILE A 109 -13.03 38.89 11.50
N ASP A 110 -14.13 38.15 11.61
CA ASP A 110 -14.45 37.00 10.77
C ASP A 110 -14.62 37.40 9.31
N ASN A 111 -15.21 38.56 9.02
CA ASN A 111 -15.26 39.13 7.67
C ASN A 111 -13.85 39.46 7.14
N LEU A 112 -12.95 39.99 7.97
CA LEU A 112 -11.54 40.19 7.60
C LEU A 112 -10.85 38.84 7.32
N TRP A 113 -11.04 37.82 8.18
CA TRP A 113 -10.50 36.47 7.97
C TRP A 113 -11.05 35.82 6.70
N LYS A 114 -12.37 35.90 6.45
CA LYS A 114 -13.02 35.45 5.20
C LYS A 114 -12.39 36.14 4.00
N SER A 115 -12.17 37.47 4.05
CA SER A 115 -11.59 38.23 2.92
C SER A 115 -10.11 37.92 2.62
N LEU A 116 -9.37 37.42 3.60
CA LEU A 116 -7.94 37.06 3.47
C LEU A 116 -7.72 35.54 3.30
N SER A 117 -8.78 34.73 3.36
CA SER A 117 -8.69 33.28 3.26
C SER A 117 -8.44 32.81 1.83
N LEU A 118 -7.70 31.71 1.68
CA LEU A 118 -7.50 31.04 0.39
C LEU A 118 -8.80 30.37 -0.08
N THR A 119 -9.07 30.44 -1.37
CA THR A 119 -10.13 29.67 -2.03
C THR A 119 -9.71 28.20 -2.20
N PRO A 120 -10.64 27.23 -2.12
CA PRO A 120 -10.31 25.81 -2.29
C PRO A 120 -9.90 25.45 -3.74
N TYR A 121 -10.25 26.27 -4.72
CA TYR A 121 -9.90 26.11 -6.14
C TYR A 121 -9.08 27.30 -6.67
N TRP A 122 -8.43 27.08 -7.83
CA TRP A 122 -7.88 28.13 -8.69
C TRP A 122 -8.81 28.33 -9.89
N SER A 123 -9.14 29.58 -10.20
CA SER A 123 -9.99 29.93 -11.35
C SER A 123 -9.15 30.21 -12.61
N THR A 124 -7.88 30.57 -12.44
CA THR A 124 -6.99 30.98 -13.53
C THR A 124 -5.54 30.50 -13.34
N SER A 125 -4.79 30.36 -14.44
CA SER A 125 -3.36 29.99 -14.40
C SER A 125 -2.50 30.93 -13.54
N PRO A 126 -2.67 32.28 -13.56
CA PRO A 126 -1.92 33.19 -12.70
C PRO A 126 -2.09 32.97 -11.19
N GLU A 127 -3.25 32.51 -10.73
CA GLU A 127 -3.45 32.20 -9.31
C GLU A 127 -2.60 31.02 -8.86
N PHE A 128 -2.59 29.93 -9.64
CA PHE A 128 -1.70 28.79 -9.39
C PHE A 128 -0.23 29.19 -9.52
N GLN A 129 0.15 29.95 -10.55
CA GLN A 129 1.54 30.40 -10.77
C GLN A 129 2.04 31.23 -9.57
N LYS A 130 1.20 32.09 -9.01
CA LYS A 130 1.53 32.87 -7.80
C LYS A 130 1.77 31.97 -6.59
N ASP A 131 0.94 30.97 -6.36
CA ASP A 131 1.11 30.02 -5.24
C ASP A 131 2.34 29.12 -5.43
N PHE A 132 2.59 28.66 -6.66
CA PHE A 132 3.78 27.92 -7.05
C PHE A 132 5.06 28.73 -6.77
N ILE A 133 5.15 29.96 -7.30
CA ILE A 133 6.30 30.86 -7.07
C ILE A 133 6.47 31.14 -5.57
N ARG A 134 5.38 31.41 -4.84
CA ARG A 134 5.40 31.58 -3.38
C ARG A 134 6.04 30.37 -2.68
N HIS A 135 5.74 29.13 -3.07
CA HIS A 135 6.38 27.95 -2.45
C HIS A 135 7.85 27.81 -2.84
N VAL A 136 8.22 28.10 -4.09
CA VAL A 136 9.64 28.16 -4.51
C VAL A 136 10.42 29.16 -3.64
N GLU A 137 9.91 30.38 -3.49
CA GLU A 137 10.57 31.46 -2.74
C GLU A 137 10.57 31.25 -1.22
N THR A 138 9.45 30.82 -0.63
CA THR A 138 9.24 30.88 0.83
C THR A 138 9.25 29.54 1.54
N SER A 139 8.85 28.45 0.85
CA SER A 139 8.82 27.10 1.45
C SER A 139 10.08 26.31 1.12
N LEU A 140 10.64 26.51 -0.07
CA LEU A 140 11.89 25.88 -0.52
C LEU A 140 13.10 26.81 -0.40
N ALA A 141 12.89 28.12 -0.19
CA ALA A 141 13.95 29.13 -0.08
C ALA A 141 14.85 29.29 -1.34
N HIS A 142 14.31 29.01 -2.52
CA HIS A 142 14.99 29.28 -3.80
C HIS A 142 14.80 30.74 -4.22
N SER A 143 15.83 31.36 -4.81
CA SER A 143 15.77 32.78 -5.19
C SER A 143 15.09 33.01 -6.54
N ALA A 144 14.00 33.77 -6.56
CA ALA A 144 13.36 34.23 -7.79
C ALA A 144 14.27 35.12 -8.67
N LEU A 145 15.39 35.66 -8.15
CA LEU A 145 16.39 36.37 -8.94
C LEU A 145 17.06 35.46 -10.01
N LEU A 146 17.03 34.15 -9.82
CA LEU A 146 17.51 33.16 -10.79
C LEU A 146 16.43 32.77 -11.81
N GLY A 147 15.15 33.14 -11.57
CA GLY A 147 13.99 32.72 -12.35
C GLY A 147 13.92 31.19 -12.52
N VAL A 148 13.42 30.74 -13.67
CA VAL A 148 13.38 29.31 -14.03
C VAL A 148 14.75 28.63 -14.02
N ARG A 149 15.86 29.39 -14.14
CA ARG A 149 17.23 28.81 -14.12
C ARG A 149 17.69 28.38 -12.73
N GLY A 150 16.98 28.79 -11.67
CA GLY A 150 17.22 28.39 -10.28
C GLY A 150 16.25 27.31 -9.77
N VAL A 151 15.39 26.76 -10.63
CA VAL A 151 14.36 25.77 -10.29
C VAL A 151 14.65 24.50 -11.08
N ASP A 152 15.11 23.46 -10.40
CA ASP A 152 15.22 22.12 -10.99
C ASP A 152 13.87 21.38 -10.95
N ILE A 153 13.82 20.20 -11.57
CA ILE A 153 12.58 19.43 -11.70
C ILE A 153 12.01 18.99 -10.35
N TRP A 154 12.88 18.72 -9.37
CA TRP A 154 12.48 18.32 -8.02
C TRP A 154 11.88 19.49 -7.25
N THR A 155 12.49 20.67 -7.34
CA THR A 155 12.00 21.93 -6.79
C THR A 155 10.62 22.27 -7.37
N ALA A 156 10.46 22.11 -8.69
CA ALA A 156 9.18 22.32 -9.38
C ALA A 156 8.10 21.31 -8.95
N TYR A 157 8.44 20.02 -8.87
CA TYR A 157 7.56 18.98 -8.32
C TYR A 157 7.09 19.32 -6.90
N PHE A 158 8.03 19.67 -6.01
CA PHE A 158 7.73 19.89 -4.61
C PHE A 158 6.91 21.16 -4.40
N ALA A 159 7.24 22.27 -5.09
CA ALA A 159 6.45 23.51 -5.02
C ALA A 159 5.02 23.34 -5.58
N THR A 160 4.86 22.58 -6.67
CA THR A 160 3.54 22.23 -7.23
C THR A 160 2.73 21.38 -6.25
N SER A 161 3.37 20.40 -5.62
CA SER A 161 2.74 19.51 -4.64
C SER A 161 2.34 20.25 -3.36
N LEU A 162 3.16 21.21 -2.89
CA LEU A 162 2.81 22.10 -1.78
C LEU A 162 1.59 22.98 -2.11
N ALA A 163 1.56 23.59 -3.30
CA ALA A 163 0.43 24.41 -3.75
C ALA A 163 -0.88 23.60 -3.80
N LEU A 164 -0.80 22.36 -4.29
CA LEU A 164 -1.93 21.42 -4.32
C LEU A 164 -2.33 20.95 -2.91
N ARG A 165 -1.37 20.68 -2.02
CA ARG A 165 -1.67 20.33 -0.63
C ARG A 165 -2.42 21.45 0.09
N ASP A 166 -2.06 22.71 -0.13
CA ASP A 166 -2.79 23.85 0.47
C ASP A 166 -4.28 23.81 0.09
N ARG A 167 -4.63 23.44 -1.15
CA ARG A 167 -6.03 23.24 -1.59
C ARG A 167 -6.68 21.99 -0.99
N LEU A 168 -5.96 20.88 -0.94
CA LEU A 168 -6.42 19.66 -0.26
C LEU A 168 -6.71 19.89 1.23
N ILE A 169 -5.92 20.72 1.92
CA ILE A 169 -6.14 21.06 3.34
C ILE A 169 -7.45 21.83 3.53
N LEU A 170 -7.83 22.72 2.60
CA LEU A 170 -9.11 23.44 2.65
C LEU A 170 -10.29 22.47 2.49
N HIS A 171 -10.28 21.64 1.45
CA HIS A 171 -11.32 20.61 1.26
C HIS A 171 -11.37 19.60 2.41
N TRP A 172 -10.22 19.19 2.97
CA TRP A 172 -10.14 18.32 4.15
C TRP A 172 -10.77 18.99 5.38
N ASN A 173 -10.48 20.26 5.63
CA ASN A 173 -11.07 21.01 6.75
C ASN A 173 -12.59 21.10 6.61
N MET A 174 -13.09 21.44 5.42
CA MET A 174 -14.52 21.47 5.10
C MET A 174 -15.16 20.10 5.36
N THR A 175 -14.56 19.02 4.83
CA THR A 175 -15.01 17.63 5.01
C THR A 175 -15.05 17.24 6.49
N GLN A 176 -13.99 17.52 7.26
CA GLN A 176 -13.97 17.18 8.70
C GLN A 176 -14.96 18.02 9.51
N GLN A 177 -15.24 19.26 9.11
CA GLN A 177 -16.27 20.09 9.74
C GLN A 177 -17.68 19.59 9.41
N ALA A 178 -17.96 19.25 8.15
CA ALA A 178 -19.24 18.64 7.72
C ALA A 178 -19.51 17.34 8.50
N HIS A 179 -18.57 16.39 8.51
CA HIS A 179 -18.70 15.15 9.29
C HIS A 179 -18.93 15.38 10.80
N THR A 180 -18.47 16.51 11.35
CA THR A 180 -18.63 16.88 12.76
C THR A 180 -19.92 17.66 13.02
N ARG A 181 -20.45 18.40 12.05
CA ARG A 181 -21.77 19.06 12.09
C ARG A 181 -22.90 18.04 11.95
N VAL A 182 -22.78 17.07 11.04
CA VAL A 182 -23.83 16.06 10.77
C VAL A 182 -23.79 14.91 11.79
N ASP A 183 -22.61 14.56 12.30
CA ASP A 183 -22.41 13.54 13.36
C ASP A 183 -23.04 12.16 13.04
N ARG A 184 -22.69 11.64 11.85
CA ARG A 184 -23.03 10.29 11.40
C ARG A 184 -21.96 9.27 11.81
N LYS A 185 -22.35 7.98 11.79
CA LYS A 185 -21.48 6.82 11.89
C LYS A 185 -20.27 6.96 10.95
N ARG A 186 -19.08 6.63 11.44
CA ARG A 186 -17.82 6.75 10.69
C ARG A 186 -17.12 5.41 10.54
N VAL A 187 -16.48 5.21 9.39
CA VAL A 187 -15.72 3.99 9.07
C VAL A 187 -14.22 4.22 9.29
N TYR A 188 -13.57 3.25 9.93
CA TYR A 188 -12.11 3.25 10.11
C TYR A 188 -11.53 1.97 9.53
N TYR A 189 -10.75 2.11 8.47
CA TYR A 189 -10.16 1.00 7.74
C TYR A 189 -8.70 0.81 8.19
N LEU A 190 -8.43 -0.24 8.97
CA LEU A 190 -7.11 -0.53 9.52
C LEU A 190 -6.38 -1.50 8.60
N SER A 191 -5.23 -1.09 8.07
CA SER A 191 -4.43 -1.90 7.14
C SER A 191 -2.93 -1.77 7.43
N LEU A 192 -2.21 -2.89 7.32
CA LEU A 192 -0.75 -2.98 7.43
C LEU A 192 -0.04 -2.28 6.25
N GLU A 193 -0.73 -2.17 5.11
CA GLU A 193 -0.21 -1.60 3.87
C GLU A 193 -1.23 -0.72 3.14
N PHE A 194 -0.74 0.34 2.50
CA PHE A 194 -1.45 1.21 1.56
C PHE A 194 -0.53 1.51 0.37
N LEU A 195 -0.76 0.86 -0.78
CA LEU A 195 -0.02 1.19 -2.02
C LEU A 195 -0.68 2.36 -2.72
N LEU A 196 -0.40 3.60 -2.29
CA LEU A 196 -0.94 4.80 -2.93
C LEU A 196 -0.44 4.97 -4.38
N GLY A 197 0.86 4.76 -4.58
CA GLY A 197 1.60 5.20 -5.76
C GLY A 197 1.92 6.70 -5.70
N ARG A 198 2.31 7.28 -6.85
CA ARG A 198 2.38 8.73 -7.07
C ARG A 198 1.06 9.42 -6.72
N THR A 199 1.12 10.51 -5.95
CA THR A 199 -0.06 11.24 -5.45
C THR A 199 -0.45 12.40 -6.36
N LEU A 200 0.52 13.04 -7.03
CA LEU A 200 0.30 14.19 -7.91
C LEU A 200 -0.77 13.91 -8.97
N SER A 201 -0.58 12.85 -9.76
CA SER A 201 -1.49 12.49 -10.86
C SER A 201 -2.92 12.18 -10.39
N SER A 202 -3.07 11.55 -9.21
CA SER A 202 -4.41 11.29 -8.65
C SER A 202 -5.08 12.54 -8.10
N THR A 203 -4.33 13.46 -7.47
CA THR A 203 -4.87 14.74 -7.01
C THR A 203 -5.34 15.58 -8.19
N LEU A 204 -4.55 15.65 -9.26
CA LEU A 204 -4.91 16.35 -10.49
C LEU A 204 -6.14 15.76 -11.18
N THR A 205 -6.26 14.43 -11.17
CA THR A 205 -7.41 13.68 -11.69
C THR A 205 -8.68 13.98 -10.88
N ASN A 206 -8.62 13.81 -9.56
CA ASN A 206 -9.81 13.90 -8.70
C ASN A 206 -10.31 15.34 -8.51
N LEU A 207 -9.45 16.35 -8.69
CA LEU A 207 -9.79 17.78 -8.64
C LEU A 207 -9.97 18.46 -10.03
N HIS A 208 -9.85 17.72 -11.14
CA HIS A 208 -9.91 18.25 -12.52
C HIS A 208 -8.86 19.32 -12.89
N LEU A 209 -7.77 19.40 -12.14
CA LEU A 209 -6.78 20.48 -12.27
C LEU A 209 -5.73 20.25 -13.36
N GLN A 210 -5.68 19.05 -13.96
CA GLN A 210 -4.65 18.68 -14.93
C GLN A 210 -4.51 19.65 -16.11
N PRO A 211 -5.58 20.12 -16.81
CA PRO A 211 -5.43 21.06 -17.93
C PRO A 211 -4.94 22.44 -17.49
N LEU A 212 -5.40 22.92 -16.33
CA LEU A 212 -5.03 24.23 -15.78
C LEU A 212 -3.55 24.25 -15.38
N LEU A 213 -3.09 23.24 -14.65
CA LEU A 213 -1.70 23.13 -14.20
C LEU A 213 -0.74 22.80 -15.35
N ALA A 214 -1.12 21.95 -16.31
CA ALA A 214 -0.29 21.69 -17.49
C ALA A 214 -0.01 22.97 -18.27
N LYS A 215 -1.03 23.79 -18.53
CA LYS A 215 -0.86 25.10 -19.15
C LYS A 215 -0.02 26.04 -18.27
N ALA A 216 -0.38 26.17 -17.00
CA ALA A 216 0.24 27.13 -16.10
C ALA A 216 1.73 26.86 -15.84
N LEU A 217 2.15 25.59 -15.84
CA LEU A 217 3.55 25.17 -15.78
C LEU A 217 4.26 25.38 -17.12
N ALA A 218 3.61 25.09 -18.26
CA ALA A 218 4.17 25.33 -19.58
C ALA A 218 4.45 26.83 -19.84
N ASP A 219 3.56 27.71 -19.37
CA ASP A 219 3.75 29.17 -19.37
C ASP A 219 4.98 29.61 -18.52
N LEU A 220 5.41 28.79 -17.55
CA LEU A 220 6.63 28.97 -16.76
C LEU A 220 7.86 28.21 -17.32
N GLY A 221 7.71 27.49 -18.43
CA GLY A 221 8.77 26.69 -19.06
C GLY A 221 8.99 25.30 -18.43
N LEU A 222 7.98 24.76 -17.73
CA LEU A 222 8.04 23.47 -17.02
C LEU A 222 7.04 22.46 -17.61
N ASP A 223 7.42 21.19 -17.68
CA ASP A 223 6.56 20.10 -18.14
C ASP A 223 5.98 19.31 -16.96
N LEU A 224 4.65 19.30 -16.84
CA LEU A 224 3.92 18.55 -15.82
C LEU A 224 4.20 17.04 -15.86
N ALA A 225 4.50 16.46 -17.03
CA ALA A 225 4.84 15.04 -17.13
C ALA A 225 6.16 14.75 -16.40
N GLN A 226 7.18 15.59 -16.61
CA GLN A 226 8.48 15.48 -15.93
C GLN A 226 8.36 15.69 -14.40
N LEU A 227 7.47 16.58 -13.94
CA LEU A 227 7.16 16.72 -12.51
C LEU A 227 6.52 15.45 -11.93
N GLY A 228 5.64 14.80 -12.71
CA GLY A 228 5.07 13.50 -12.34
C GLY A 228 6.11 12.39 -12.27
N ASP A 229 7.09 12.39 -13.18
CA ASP A 229 8.16 11.40 -13.17
C ASP A 229 9.20 11.59 -12.06
N ALA A 230 9.39 12.83 -11.60
CA ALA A 230 10.20 13.16 -10.42
C ALA A 230 9.57 12.71 -9.08
N GLU A 231 8.27 12.38 -9.04
CA GLU A 231 7.61 11.91 -7.82
C GLU A 231 7.96 10.44 -7.49
N PRO A 232 8.48 10.14 -6.29
CA PRO A 232 8.64 8.77 -5.83
C PRO A 232 7.28 8.14 -5.44
N ASP A 233 7.08 6.85 -5.74
CA ASP A 233 5.95 6.09 -5.19
C ASP A 233 6.03 6.08 -3.65
N ALA A 234 4.93 6.43 -2.96
CA ALA A 234 4.89 6.37 -1.51
C ALA A 234 5.02 4.91 -1.04
N ALA A 235 6.13 4.57 -0.37
CA ALA A 235 6.50 3.21 -0.01
C ALA A 235 5.75 2.68 1.23
N LEU A 236 4.42 2.84 1.24
CA LEU A 236 3.53 2.54 2.35
C LEU A 236 2.87 1.15 2.26
N GLY A 237 3.24 0.34 1.27
CA GLY A 237 2.65 -0.98 1.03
C GLY A 237 3.48 -1.87 0.09
N ASN A 238 2.98 -3.06 -0.21
CA ASN A 238 3.69 -4.04 -1.05
C ASN A 238 2.78 -4.81 -2.03
N GLY A 239 1.59 -5.26 -1.60
CA GLY A 239 0.80 -6.24 -2.33
C GLY A 239 -0.57 -5.77 -2.80
N GLY A 240 -1.35 -6.75 -3.28
CA GLY A 240 -2.75 -6.55 -3.65
C GLY A 240 -3.61 -6.07 -2.47
N LEU A 241 -3.26 -6.46 -1.23
CA LEU A 241 -3.93 -6.04 0.01
C LEU A 241 -3.88 -4.52 0.20
N GLY A 242 -2.69 -3.93 0.13
CA GLY A 242 -2.51 -2.49 0.27
C GLY A 242 -2.95 -1.70 -0.95
N ARG A 243 -2.96 -2.31 -2.13
CA ARG A 243 -3.52 -1.67 -3.33
C ARG A 243 -5.05 -1.67 -3.33
N LEU A 244 -5.69 -2.69 -2.76
CA LEU A 244 -7.12 -2.71 -2.47
C LEU A 244 -7.48 -1.61 -1.48
N ALA A 245 -6.78 -1.54 -0.34
CA ALA A 245 -6.95 -0.49 0.67
C ALA A 245 -6.87 0.92 0.04
N ALA A 246 -5.89 1.16 -0.83
CA ALA A 246 -5.75 2.43 -1.54
C ALA A 246 -6.82 2.68 -2.61
N CYS A 247 -7.39 1.65 -3.26
CA CYS A 247 -8.58 1.80 -4.12
C CYS A 247 -9.83 2.12 -3.28
N PHE A 248 -9.97 1.51 -2.10
CA PHE A 248 -11.08 1.73 -1.18
C PHE A 248 -11.08 3.16 -0.63
N LEU A 249 -9.93 3.74 -0.27
CA LEU A 249 -9.87 5.15 0.16
C LEU A 249 -10.34 6.13 -0.94
N ASP A 250 -9.96 5.88 -2.20
CA ASP A 250 -10.41 6.68 -3.35
C ASP A 250 -11.93 6.55 -3.58
N SER A 251 -12.47 5.33 -3.53
CA SER A 251 -13.92 5.10 -3.62
C SER A 251 -14.71 5.67 -2.43
N LEU A 252 -14.20 5.56 -1.19
CA LEU A 252 -14.84 6.12 0.00
C LEU A 252 -14.94 7.65 -0.08
N ALA A 253 -13.89 8.33 -0.57
CA ALA A 253 -13.92 9.77 -0.80
C ALA A 253 -14.86 10.14 -1.97
N THR A 254 -14.78 9.42 -3.09
CA THR A 254 -15.61 9.62 -4.30
C THR A 254 -17.11 9.42 -4.04
N LEU A 255 -17.47 8.51 -3.13
CA LEU A 255 -18.85 8.21 -2.74
C LEU A 255 -19.33 8.98 -1.50
N ASN A 256 -18.60 10.01 -1.07
CA ASN A 256 -18.95 10.85 0.08
C ASN A 256 -19.12 10.10 1.42
N TYR A 257 -18.49 8.94 1.61
CA TYR A 257 -18.60 8.21 2.88
C TYR A 257 -17.65 8.79 3.95
N PRO A 258 -18.12 8.98 5.20
CA PRO A 258 -17.31 9.53 6.29
C PRO A 258 -16.31 8.48 6.82
N ALA A 259 -15.16 8.36 6.16
CA ALA A 259 -14.23 7.26 6.38
C ALA A 259 -12.74 7.67 6.40
N TRP A 260 -11.96 7.05 7.29
CA TRP A 260 -10.51 7.24 7.35
C TRP A 260 -9.75 5.90 7.26
N GLY A 261 -8.58 5.93 6.63
CA GLY A 261 -7.58 4.85 6.70
C GLY A 261 -6.61 5.05 7.87
N TYR A 262 -6.12 3.95 8.45
CA TYR A 262 -5.08 3.95 9.48
C TYR A 262 -3.98 2.91 9.19
N GLY A 263 -2.71 3.30 9.31
CA GLY A 263 -1.54 2.43 9.12
C GLY A 263 -0.23 3.02 9.71
N VAL A 264 0.92 2.42 9.40
CA VAL A 264 2.26 2.93 9.75
C VAL A 264 2.84 3.79 8.63
N ARG A 265 3.59 4.84 9.02
CA ARG A 265 4.43 5.63 8.13
C ARG A 265 5.81 4.96 8.01
N TYR A 266 5.99 4.07 7.04
CA TYR A 266 7.25 3.34 6.85
C TYR A 266 8.35 4.25 6.32
N ASP A 267 9.49 4.29 7.02
CA ASP A 267 10.61 5.13 6.59
C ASP A 267 11.30 4.61 5.31
N TYR A 268 11.41 3.28 5.14
CA TYR A 268 12.12 2.63 4.02
C TYR A 268 11.26 1.63 3.22
N GLY A 269 9.95 1.60 3.45
CA GLY A 269 9.01 0.69 2.79
C GLY A 269 9.31 -0.78 3.03
N ILE A 270 9.21 -1.62 1.99
CA ILE A 270 9.67 -3.02 2.04
C ILE A 270 11.13 -3.11 1.57
N PHE A 271 11.40 -2.72 0.32
CA PHE A 271 12.70 -2.47 -0.30
C PHE A 271 12.48 -2.03 -1.76
N ARG A 272 13.38 -1.22 -2.31
CA ARG A 272 13.57 -1.04 -3.75
C ARG A 272 14.26 -2.26 -4.32
N GLN A 273 13.75 -2.80 -5.43
CA GLN A 273 14.37 -3.95 -6.09
C GLN A 273 15.38 -3.48 -7.12
N GLU A 274 16.61 -3.97 -7.03
CA GLU A 274 17.58 -3.87 -8.12
C GLU A 274 17.89 -5.28 -8.66
N ILE A 275 18.35 -5.35 -9.91
CA ILE A 275 18.77 -6.61 -10.54
C ILE A 275 20.28 -6.57 -10.68
N GLY A 276 20.95 -7.51 -10.01
CA GLY A 276 22.40 -7.64 -10.01
C GLY A 276 22.96 -8.14 -11.34
N GLY A 277 24.28 -8.10 -11.48
CA GLY A 277 24.96 -8.46 -12.74
C GLY A 277 24.73 -9.90 -13.19
N GLU A 278 24.47 -10.82 -12.27
CA GLU A 278 24.16 -12.21 -12.58
C GLU A 278 22.66 -12.46 -12.82
N GLY A 279 21.80 -11.43 -12.69
CA GLY A 279 20.35 -11.49 -12.89
C GLY A 279 19.53 -11.68 -11.60
N GLU A 280 20.19 -11.70 -10.44
CA GLU A 280 19.59 -11.88 -9.12
C GLU A 280 18.88 -10.61 -8.59
N GLN A 281 17.88 -10.80 -7.72
CA GLN A 281 17.30 -9.69 -6.96
C GLN A 281 18.25 -9.22 -5.84
N VAL A 282 18.49 -7.91 -5.80
CA VAL A 282 19.16 -7.19 -4.72
C VAL A 282 18.15 -6.26 -4.03
N GLU A 283 18.10 -6.28 -2.70
CA GLU A 283 17.28 -5.37 -1.91
C GLU A 283 18.04 -4.10 -1.51
N VAL A 284 17.46 -2.93 -1.78
CA VAL A 284 17.97 -1.61 -1.36
C VAL A 284 16.87 -0.87 -0.60
N ALA A 285 17.22 0.00 0.37
CA ALA A 285 16.23 0.79 1.10
C ALA A 285 15.51 1.81 0.18
N GLU A 286 14.20 2.00 0.36
CA GLU A 286 13.46 3.03 -0.39
C GLU A 286 13.83 4.43 0.11
N GLY A 287 14.15 5.35 -0.82
CA GLY A 287 14.55 6.73 -0.52
C GLY A 287 13.40 7.74 -0.48
N TRP A 288 12.14 7.28 -0.45
CA TRP A 288 10.96 8.12 -0.72
C TRP A 288 10.75 9.30 0.24
N LEU A 289 11.37 9.25 1.43
CA LEU A 289 11.31 10.30 2.46
C LEU A 289 12.59 11.12 2.61
N SER A 290 13.64 10.84 1.82
CA SER A 290 14.96 11.48 1.99
C SER A 290 14.93 13.00 1.88
N SER A 291 14.02 13.55 1.07
CA SER A 291 13.80 14.99 0.92
C SER A 291 12.42 15.45 1.46
N GLY A 292 11.82 14.63 2.32
CA GLY A 292 10.44 14.79 2.80
C GLY A 292 9.37 14.36 1.77
N TYR A 293 8.12 14.28 2.23
CA TYR A 293 6.96 13.96 1.40
C TYR A 293 6.02 15.17 1.40
N PRO A 294 5.80 15.87 0.26
CA PRO A 294 5.10 17.15 0.27
C PRO A 294 3.61 17.03 0.61
N TRP A 295 3.02 15.82 0.53
CA TRP A 295 1.59 15.57 0.70
C TRP A 295 1.14 15.33 2.15
N GLU A 296 2.05 15.02 3.07
CA GLU A 296 1.70 14.76 4.47
C GLU A 296 1.66 16.04 5.32
N VAL A 297 0.83 16.00 6.37
CA VAL A 297 0.77 17.02 7.43
C VAL A 297 1.09 16.35 8.77
N ARG A 298 2.26 16.65 9.34
CA ARG A 298 2.66 16.18 10.68
C ARG A 298 1.78 16.79 11.76
N ARG A 299 1.28 15.95 12.68
CA ARG A 299 0.33 16.32 13.74
C ARG A 299 0.97 16.19 15.12
N GLU A 300 1.80 17.16 15.49
CA GLU A 300 2.40 17.24 16.84
C GLU A 300 1.34 17.34 17.96
N ASP A 301 0.14 17.81 17.61
CA ASP A 301 -1.07 17.85 18.45
C ASP A 301 -1.75 16.48 18.64
N VAL A 302 -1.26 15.44 17.96
CA VAL A 302 -1.79 14.07 17.99
C VAL A 302 -0.63 13.08 18.15
N ARG A 303 -0.17 12.96 19.40
CA ARG A 303 0.76 11.92 19.86
C ARG A 303 0.07 10.97 20.84
N VAL A 304 0.38 9.67 20.75
CA VAL A 304 -0.15 8.62 21.62
C VAL A 304 1.01 7.84 22.23
N LEU A 305 0.96 7.56 23.53
CA LEU A 305 1.95 6.72 24.19
C LEU A 305 1.56 5.24 24.02
N VAL A 306 2.48 4.44 23.50
CA VAL A 306 2.34 2.99 23.32
C VAL A 306 3.33 2.30 24.25
N ARG A 307 2.86 1.27 24.96
CA ARG A 307 3.65 0.49 25.93
C ARG A 307 3.92 -0.92 25.40
N PHE A 308 5.06 -1.48 25.79
CA PHE A 308 5.46 -2.87 25.52
C PHE A 308 6.12 -3.49 26.75
N GLY A 309 5.89 -4.79 27.00
CA GLY A 309 6.40 -5.48 28.19
C GLY A 309 5.66 -5.08 29.46
N GLY A 310 6.37 -4.91 30.57
CA GLY A 310 5.79 -4.56 31.87
C GLY A 310 5.06 -5.73 32.55
N TRP A 311 4.20 -5.41 33.51
CA TRP A 311 3.39 -6.39 34.26
C TRP A 311 2.00 -5.84 34.58
N VAL A 312 1.10 -6.72 35.04
CA VAL A 312 -0.28 -6.37 35.38
C VAL A 312 -0.47 -6.43 36.89
N GLU A 313 -1.20 -5.46 37.43
CA GLU A 313 -1.53 -5.32 38.85
C GLU A 313 -3.05 -5.30 39.06
N ASP A 314 -3.50 -5.86 40.18
CA ASP A 314 -4.89 -5.71 40.64
C ASP A 314 -5.16 -4.26 41.07
N VAL A 315 -6.29 -3.69 40.64
CA VAL A 315 -6.79 -2.42 41.20
C VAL A 315 -7.32 -2.68 42.61
N GLY A 316 -6.87 -1.88 43.59
CA GLY A 316 -7.25 -2.02 44.99
C GLY A 316 -8.74 -1.78 45.24
N ALA A 317 -9.33 -2.39 46.28
CA ALA A 317 -10.77 -2.32 46.52
C ALA A 317 -11.30 -0.88 46.69
N GLU A 318 -10.59 -0.04 47.46
CA GLU A 318 -10.96 1.37 47.67
C GLU A 318 -10.88 2.22 46.39
N GLU A 319 -9.91 1.94 45.52
CA GLU A 319 -9.80 2.60 44.21
C GLU A 319 -10.90 2.14 43.27
N ARG A 320 -11.17 0.83 43.26
CA ARG A 320 -12.22 0.21 42.44
C ARG A 320 -13.62 0.75 42.79
N GLU A 321 -13.91 0.96 44.07
CA GLU A 321 -15.16 1.60 44.53
C GLU A 321 -15.20 3.09 44.19
N ARG A 322 -14.10 3.83 44.43
CA ARG A 322 -14.02 5.28 44.15
C ARG A 322 -14.16 5.63 42.67
N GLU A 323 -13.64 4.79 41.79
CA GLU A 323 -13.56 5.03 40.34
C GLU A 323 -14.56 4.16 39.55
N GLU A 324 -15.54 3.56 40.24
CA GLU A 324 -16.64 2.77 39.68
C GLU A 324 -16.19 1.63 38.73
N MET A 325 -15.04 1.01 39.01
CA MET A 325 -14.41 0.04 38.13
C MET A 325 -14.92 -1.40 38.36
N SER A 326 -15.13 -2.15 37.28
CA SER A 326 -15.52 -3.57 37.32
C SER A 326 -14.45 -4.44 37.97
N LYS A 327 -14.82 -5.65 38.42
CA LYS A 327 -13.89 -6.63 39.03
C LYS A 327 -12.83 -7.16 38.05
N GLU A 328 -13.09 -7.12 36.74
CA GLU A 328 -12.15 -7.49 35.67
C GLU A 328 -11.03 -6.46 35.47
N ALA A 329 -11.27 -5.20 35.85
CA ALA A 329 -10.34 -4.11 35.60
C ALA A 329 -8.99 -4.30 36.31
N ARG A 330 -7.91 -4.02 35.58
CA ARG A 330 -6.50 -4.16 36.00
C ARG A 330 -5.67 -2.96 35.58
N ARG A 331 -4.52 -2.76 36.23
CA ARG A 331 -3.54 -1.75 35.83
C ARG A 331 -2.36 -2.43 35.14
N TRP A 332 -2.08 -2.05 33.89
CA TRP A 332 -0.83 -2.43 33.20
C TRP A 332 0.24 -1.37 33.49
N VAL A 333 1.41 -1.77 33.97
CA VAL A 333 2.49 -0.86 34.42
C VAL A 333 3.88 -1.30 33.96
N GLY A 334 4.84 -0.38 34.01
CA GLY A 334 6.23 -0.61 33.60
C GLY A 334 6.41 -0.80 32.09
N GLY A 335 7.53 -1.42 31.69
CA GLY A 335 7.83 -1.73 30.29
C GLY A 335 8.56 -0.61 29.53
N GLU A 336 8.64 -0.79 28.21
CA GLU A 336 9.16 0.15 27.22
C GLU A 336 8.02 1.07 26.73
N GLU A 337 8.31 2.36 26.53
CA GLU A 337 7.33 3.34 26.04
C GLU A 337 7.80 4.06 24.77
N VAL A 338 6.89 4.17 23.81
CA VAL A 338 7.15 4.74 22.47
C VAL A 338 6.02 5.70 22.12
N TRP A 339 6.35 6.88 21.59
CA TRP A 339 5.38 7.80 21.02
C TRP A 339 4.99 7.38 19.60
N ALA A 340 3.70 7.24 19.35
CA ALA A 340 3.13 7.25 18.01
C ALA A 340 2.74 8.69 17.65
N VAL A 341 3.41 9.28 16.66
CA VAL A 341 3.10 10.63 16.13
C VAL A 341 2.31 10.49 14.83
N ALA A 342 1.18 11.18 14.72
CA ALA A 342 0.33 11.11 13.53
C ALA A 342 0.83 12.00 12.38
N TYR A 343 0.65 11.50 11.17
CA TYR A 343 0.84 12.19 9.91
C TYR A 343 -0.42 11.99 9.07
N ASP A 344 -1.05 13.08 8.64
CA ASP A 344 -2.27 13.07 7.82
C ASP A 344 -1.93 13.19 6.34
N VAL A 345 -2.43 12.27 5.51
CA VAL A 345 -2.39 12.35 4.04
C VAL A 345 -3.83 12.52 3.55
N PRO A 346 -4.21 13.71 3.03
CA PRO A 346 -5.55 13.95 2.49
C PRO A 346 -5.82 13.10 1.24
N ILE A 347 -7.01 12.50 1.16
CA ILE A 347 -7.45 11.67 0.03
C ILE A 347 -8.67 12.34 -0.64
N PRO A 348 -8.51 13.04 -1.77
CA PRO A 348 -9.61 13.69 -2.47
C PRO A 348 -10.47 12.67 -3.22
N GLY A 349 -11.79 12.85 -3.18
CA GLY A 349 -12.75 12.13 -4.02
C GLY A 349 -12.91 12.77 -5.40
N TYR A 350 -13.16 11.94 -6.41
CA TYR A 350 -13.53 12.41 -7.74
C TYR A 350 -14.99 12.86 -7.73
N VAL A 351 -15.27 14.09 -8.13
CA VAL A 351 -16.64 14.62 -8.29
C VAL A 351 -16.92 14.79 -9.78
N PRO A 352 -18.06 14.34 -10.33
CA PRO A 352 -18.41 14.61 -11.73
C PRO A 352 -18.45 16.11 -12.04
N THR A 353 -17.98 16.50 -13.23
CA THR A 353 -18.06 17.90 -13.71
C THR A 353 -19.48 18.33 -14.08
N GLU A 354 -20.43 17.40 -14.10
CA GLU A 354 -21.85 17.64 -14.34
C GLU A 354 -22.56 17.93 -13.02
N GLY A 355 -22.42 19.16 -12.54
CA GLY A 355 -23.03 19.65 -11.31
C GLY A 355 -22.25 20.83 -10.75
N ASN A 356 -22.92 21.78 -10.07
CA ASN A 356 -22.27 22.95 -9.50
C ASN A 356 -21.68 22.64 -8.11
N HIS A 357 -20.74 21.70 -8.05
CA HIS A 357 -20.09 21.24 -6.81
C HIS A 357 -18.70 21.88 -6.66
N PRO A 358 -18.56 22.99 -5.90
CA PRO A 358 -17.28 23.65 -5.70
C PRO A 358 -16.35 22.91 -4.72
N ASN A 359 -16.89 21.99 -3.90
CA ASN A 359 -16.15 21.30 -2.85
C ASN A 359 -16.08 19.79 -3.09
N HIS A 360 -14.86 19.25 -2.97
CA HIS A 360 -14.58 17.82 -3.04
C HIS A 360 -14.51 17.21 -1.64
N THR A 361 -15.23 16.11 -1.39
CA THR A 361 -15.04 15.31 -0.19
C THR A 361 -13.59 14.83 -0.13
N THR A 362 -12.87 15.22 0.92
CA THR A 362 -11.46 14.89 1.12
C THR A 362 -11.31 14.16 2.45
N ASN A 363 -11.28 12.84 2.35
CA ASN A 363 -11.06 11.92 3.46
C ASN A 363 -9.58 11.90 3.88
N ASN A 364 -9.23 11.05 4.84
CA ASN A 364 -7.91 11.05 5.46
C ASN A 364 -7.30 9.65 5.54
N LEU A 365 -6.02 9.53 5.20
CA LEU A 365 -5.18 8.43 5.63
C LEU A 365 -4.28 8.93 6.77
N ARG A 366 -4.47 8.41 7.99
CA ARG A 366 -3.63 8.72 9.14
C ARG A 366 -2.55 7.66 9.31
N LEU A 367 -1.30 8.08 9.23
CA LEU A 367 -0.13 7.23 9.36
C LEU A 367 0.57 7.52 10.69
N TRP A 368 1.09 6.48 11.34
CA TRP A 368 1.81 6.61 12.61
C TRP A 368 3.32 6.38 12.40
N SER A 369 4.14 7.34 12.85
CA SER A 369 5.59 7.19 12.95
C SER A 369 5.99 6.96 14.41
N ALA A 370 6.87 5.99 14.65
CA ALA A 370 7.39 5.70 15.98
C ALA A 370 8.51 6.68 16.34
N LYS A 371 8.44 7.24 17.55
CA LYS A 371 9.44 8.14 18.14
C LYS A 371 9.72 7.72 19.59
N PRO A 372 10.95 7.81 20.09
CA PRO A 372 11.25 7.39 21.46
C PRO A 372 10.59 8.29 22.49
N ALA A 373 10.28 7.74 23.67
CA ALA A 373 9.90 8.55 24.83
C ALA A 373 11.06 9.41 25.36
N ILE A 374 12.30 8.92 25.25
CA ILE A 374 13.54 9.61 25.62
C ILE A 374 14.46 9.60 24.40
N GLU A 375 14.73 10.77 23.80
CA GLU A 375 15.57 10.87 22.60
C GLU A 375 17.06 10.64 22.88
N PHE A 376 17.55 10.99 24.09
CA PHE A 376 18.98 10.99 24.40
C PHE A 376 19.28 10.91 25.91
N ASP A 377 20.21 10.04 26.32
CA ASP A 377 20.71 9.96 27.70
C ASP A 377 22.08 10.66 27.84
N PHE A 378 22.06 11.88 28.37
CA PHE A 378 23.27 12.67 28.66
C PHE A 378 24.21 12.03 29.69
N GLN A 379 23.71 11.23 30.63
CA GLN A 379 24.56 10.60 31.64
C GLN A 379 25.39 9.48 31.02
N ARG A 380 24.79 8.67 30.14
CA ARG A 380 25.49 7.65 29.34
C ARG A 380 26.51 8.31 28.40
N PHE A 381 26.08 9.32 27.65
CA PHE A 381 26.95 10.03 26.72
C PHE A 381 28.19 10.61 27.41
N ASN A 382 28.03 11.26 28.57
CA ASN A 382 29.13 11.84 29.33
C ASN A 382 30.09 10.80 29.94
N ARG A 383 29.70 9.52 30.02
CA ARG A 383 30.58 8.40 30.40
C ARG A 383 31.29 7.74 29.19
N GLY A 384 31.05 8.24 27.97
CA GLY A 384 31.57 7.65 26.73
C GLY A 384 30.72 6.50 26.18
N GLU A 385 29.56 6.23 26.77
CA GLU A 385 28.64 5.15 26.36
C GLU A 385 27.77 5.59 25.18
N TYR A 386 28.39 5.98 24.06
CA TYR A 386 27.73 6.70 22.97
C TYR A 386 26.58 5.91 22.32
N GLU A 387 26.77 4.64 21.97
CA GLU A 387 25.72 3.80 21.38
C GLU A 387 24.55 3.60 22.35
N GLU A 388 24.86 3.34 23.62
CA GLU A 388 23.89 3.16 24.71
C GLU A 388 23.11 4.44 25.04
N SER A 389 23.61 5.63 24.67
CA SER A 389 22.94 6.92 24.87
C SER A 389 21.81 7.23 23.87
N VAL A 390 21.80 6.53 22.72
CA VAL A 390 20.80 6.67 21.64
C VAL A 390 20.03 5.37 21.34
N ARG A 391 20.34 4.29 22.05
CA ARG A 391 19.77 2.94 21.80
C ARG A 391 18.25 2.92 21.80
N ASP A 392 17.61 3.64 22.73
CA ASP A 392 16.16 3.62 22.88
C ASP A 392 15.49 4.43 21.74
N ALA A 393 16.16 5.46 21.21
CA ALA A 393 15.79 6.14 19.96
C ALA A 393 15.84 5.23 18.74
N GLN A 394 16.91 4.42 18.62
CA GLN A 394 17.05 3.45 17.53
C GLN A 394 15.98 2.34 17.61
N ARG A 395 15.72 1.80 18.82
CA ARG A 395 14.69 0.77 19.04
C ARG A 395 13.29 1.27 18.68
N ALA A 396 12.92 2.47 19.15
CA ALA A 396 11.65 3.09 18.79
C ALA A 396 11.51 3.29 17.28
N GLY A 397 12.52 3.87 16.61
CA GLY A 397 12.49 4.09 15.16
C GLY A 397 12.36 2.80 14.34
N THR A 398 12.91 1.69 14.82
CA THR A 398 12.85 0.38 14.14
C THR A 398 11.41 -0.10 13.92
N ILE A 399 10.46 0.26 14.80
CA ILE A 399 9.04 -0.15 14.71
C ILE A 399 8.36 0.36 13.43
N SER A 400 8.70 1.57 12.99
CA SER A 400 8.19 2.17 11.73
C SER A 400 9.20 2.21 10.60
N ALA A 401 10.32 1.47 10.69
CA ALA A 401 11.36 1.52 9.67
C ALA A 401 10.98 0.78 8.37
N VAL A 402 10.56 -0.50 8.49
CA VAL A 402 10.37 -1.42 7.36
C VAL A 402 9.05 -2.19 7.49
N LEU A 403 8.37 -2.41 6.36
CA LEU A 403 7.16 -3.22 6.20
C LEU A 403 7.51 -4.70 6.06
N TYR A 404 6.87 -5.57 6.85
CA TYR A 404 7.18 -7.01 6.97
C TYR A 404 8.67 -7.29 7.26
N PRO A 405 9.19 -6.91 8.45
CA PRO A 405 10.53 -7.30 8.87
C PRO A 405 10.67 -8.84 8.86
N ASN A 406 11.86 -9.32 8.50
CA ASN A 406 12.15 -10.75 8.37
C ASN A 406 11.92 -11.53 9.68
N ASP A 407 10.84 -12.30 9.74
CA ASP A 407 10.32 -13.01 10.91
C ASP A 407 10.70 -14.51 10.94
N ASN A 408 11.64 -14.93 10.09
CA ASN A 408 12.30 -16.24 10.20
C ASN A 408 13.17 -16.37 11.47
N VAL A 409 13.42 -15.26 12.18
CA VAL A 409 14.15 -15.20 13.46
C VAL A 409 13.26 -14.65 14.56
N TYR A 410 13.44 -15.12 15.80
CA TYR A 410 12.60 -14.74 16.95
C TYR A 410 12.49 -13.21 17.15
N VAL A 411 13.60 -12.48 17.02
CA VAL A 411 13.60 -11.00 17.16
C VAL A 411 12.79 -10.29 16.06
N GLY A 412 12.69 -10.88 14.87
CA GLY A 412 11.86 -10.37 13.77
C GLY A 412 10.38 -10.61 14.02
N LYS A 413 10.02 -11.79 14.57
CA LYS A 413 8.66 -12.08 15.06
C LYS A 413 8.23 -11.07 16.13
N GLU A 414 9.09 -10.83 17.13
CA GLU A 414 8.79 -9.86 18.19
C GLU A 414 8.63 -8.43 17.62
N LEU A 415 9.47 -8.01 16.67
CA LEU A 415 9.34 -6.72 16.00
C LEU A 415 8.03 -6.60 15.18
N ARG A 416 7.64 -7.65 14.45
CA ARG A 416 6.37 -7.69 13.70
C ARG A 416 5.16 -7.57 14.65
N LEU A 417 5.18 -8.24 15.80
CA LEU A 417 4.14 -8.12 16.83
C LEU A 417 4.13 -6.71 17.47
N LYS A 418 5.32 -6.12 17.74
CA LYS A 418 5.43 -4.71 18.18
C LYS A 418 4.80 -3.75 17.17
N GLN A 419 5.12 -3.91 15.88
CA GLN A 419 4.62 -3.08 14.78
C GLN A 419 3.09 -3.14 14.63
N GLN A 420 2.49 -4.33 14.74
CA GLN A 420 1.03 -4.48 14.74
C GLN A 420 0.41 -3.73 15.93
N TYR A 421 0.82 -4.03 17.16
CA TYR A 421 0.22 -3.40 18.34
C TYR A 421 0.43 -1.87 18.36
N PHE A 422 1.56 -1.39 17.85
CA PHE A 422 1.92 0.03 17.79
C PHE A 422 0.84 0.91 17.13
N TRP A 423 0.49 0.68 15.86
CA TRP A 423 -0.55 1.50 15.25
C TRP A 423 -1.92 1.18 15.82
N ILE A 424 -2.17 -0.06 16.29
CA ILE A 424 -3.48 -0.48 16.78
C ILE A 424 -3.86 0.37 18.00
N ARG A 425 -2.96 0.46 19.00
CA ARG A 425 -3.16 1.32 20.18
C ARG A 425 -3.35 2.77 19.77
N ALA A 426 -2.48 3.29 18.90
CA ALA A 426 -2.53 4.69 18.47
C ALA A 426 -3.83 5.05 17.72
N SER A 427 -4.27 4.16 16.82
CA SER A 427 -5.47 4.33 16.00
C SER A 427 -6.74 4.21 16.84
N LEU A 428 -6.83 3.20 17.71
CA LEU A 428 -7.97 3.06 18.63
C LEU A 428 -8.05 4.25 19.59
N TYR A 429 -6.93 4.68 20.17
CA TYR A 429 -6.92 5.88 21.01
C TYR A 429 -7.49 7.11 20.27
N ASP A 430 -7.11 7.34 19.01
CA ASP A 430 -7.62 8.47 18.23
C ASP A 430 -9.08 8.32 17.75
N ILE A 431 -9.54 7.09 17.50
CA ILE A 431 -10.95 6.76 17.24
C ILE A 431 -11.79 7.08 18.48
N LEU A 432 -11.41 6.53 19.64
CA LEU A 432 -12.13 6.74 20.90
C LEU A 432 -12.05 8.19 21.36
N ARG A 433 -10.91 8.87 21.19
CA ARG A 433 -10.78 10.32 21.41
C ARG A 433 -11.77 11.14 20.58
N ARG A 434 -12.05 10.74 19.34
CA ARG A 434 -13.04 11.41 18.49
C ARG A 434 -14.47 11.08 18.91
N PHE A 435 -14.76 9.83 19.30
CA PHE A 435 -16.05 9.46 19.88
C PHE A 435 -16.35 10.23 21.18
N ARG A 436 -15.41 10.27 22.15
CA ARG A 436 -15.56 11.02 23.42
C ARG A 436 -15.88 12.52 23.23
N LYS A 437 -15.47 13.15 22.11
CA LYS A 437 -15.82 14.55 21.77
C LYS A 437 -17.30 14.77 21.43
N THR A 438 -18.05 13.71 21.11
CA THR A 438 -19.49 13.79 20.81
C THR A 438 -20.34 13.89 22.09
N GLU A 439 -19.74 13.68 23.27
CA GLU A 439 -20.42 13.59 24.58
C GLU A 439 -21.50 12.48 24.64
N ARG A 440 -21.51 11.53 23.68
CA ARG A 440 -22.40 10.36 23.65
C ARG A 440 -21.98 9.29 24.65
N GLY A 441 -22.96 8.55 25.18
CA GLY A 441 -22.72 7.39 26.03
C GLY A 441 -22.16 6.19 25.26
N TRP A 442 -21.35 5.37 25.94
CA TRP A 442 -20.65 4.23 25.33
C TRP A 442 -21.55 3.19 24.65
N GLY A 443 -22.80 3.03 25.08
CA GLY A 443 -23.79 2.18 24.42
C GLY A 443 -24.11 2.57 22.96
N GLU A 444 -23.76 3.79 22.54
CA GLU A 444 -23.88 4.24 21.15
C GLU A 444 -22.64 3.98 20.29
N LEU A 445 -21.54 3.45 20.85
CA LEU A 445 -20.28 3.25 20.14
C LEU A 445 -20.46 2.43 18.83
N PRO A 446 -21.15 1.26 18.81
CA PRO A 446 -21.43 0.53 17.57
C PRO A 446 -22.31 1.26 16.54
N ARG A 447 -23.07 2.29 16.98
CA ARG A 447 -23.91 3.11 16.09
C ARG A 447 -23.14 4.29 15.49
N GLN A 448 -21.97 4.62 16.04
CA GLN A 448 -21.14 5.76 15.62
C GLN A 448 -19.78 5.36 15.03
N VAL A 449 -19.32 4.13 15.29
CA VAL A 449 -18.00 3.64 14.90
C VAL A 449 -18.13 2.26 14.25
N ALA A 450 -17.63 2.15 13.01
CA ALA A 450 -17.33 0.87 12.36
C ALA A 450 -15.82 0.76 12.12
N ILE A 451 -15.22 -0.37 12.49
CA ILE A 451 -13.78 -0.63 12.31
C ILE A 451 -13.60 -1.89 11.47
N GLN A 452 -13.02 -1.73 10.28
CA GLN A 452 -12.71 -2.84 9.38
C GLN A 452 -11.29 -3.34 9.66
N LEU A 453 -11.19 -4.65 9.96
CA LEU A 453 -9.95 -5.39 10.07
C LEU A 453 -9.58 -5.94 8.69
N ASN A 454 -8.62 -5.29 8.01
CA ASN A 454 -8.09 -5.74 6.72
C ASN A 454 -7.07 -6.89 6.95
N ASP A 455 -7.52 -8.13 6.75
CA ASP A 455 -6.83 -9.35 7.17
C ASP A 455 -6.66 -9.43 8.71
N THR A 456 -5.73 -10.25 9.18
CA THR A 456 -5.47 -10.59 10.60
C THR A 456 -4.48 -9.66 11.29
N HIS A 457 -3.70 -8.88 10.55
CA HIS A 457 -2.71 -7.94 11.10
C HIS A 457 -3.26 -6.94 12.15
N PRO A 458 -4.48 -6.37 11.99
CA PRO A 458 -5.06 -5.47 12.99
C PRO A 458 -5.85 -6.19 14.10
N THR A 459 -5.84 -7.53 14.19
CA THR A 459 -6.71 -8.28 15.12
C THR A 459 -6.52 -7.94 16.61
N LEU A 460 -5.33 -7.50 17.03
CA LEU A 460 -5.12 -7.02 18.42
C LEU A 460 -5.98 -5.80 18.78
N ALA A 461 -6.66 -5.17 17.82
CA ALA A 461 -7.65 -4.13 18.08
C ALA A 461 -8.84 -4.66 18.92
N VAL A 462 -9.20 -5.95 18.78
CA VAL A 462 -10.27 -6.60 19.57
C VAL A 462 -9.94 -6.58 21.07
N PRO A 463 -8.84 -7.20 21.56
CA PRO A 463 -8.48 -7.15 22.97
C PRO A 463 -8.05 -5.75 23.43
N GLU A 464 -7.50 -4.89 22.57
CA GLU A 464 -7.16 -3.51 22.96
C GLU A 464 -8.39 -2.63 23.20
N LEU A 465 -9.45 -2.73 22.39
CA LEU A 465 -10.70 -2.02 22.69
C LEU A 465 -11.35 -2.54 23.97
N LEU A 466 -11.37 -3.86 24.17
CA LEU A 466 -11.84 -4.46 25.42
C LEU A 466 -11.03 -3.94 26.61
N ARG A 467 -9.70 -3.86 26.48
CA ARG A 467 -8.81 -3.31 27.50
C ARG A 467 -9.17 -1.86 27.85
N VAL A 468 -9.43 -0.99 26.87
CA VAL A 468 -9.84 0.39 27.16
C VAL A 468 -11.18 0.44 27.89
N LEU A 469 -12.19 -0.29 27.42
CA LEU A 469 -13.52 -0.26 28.04
C LEU A 469 -13.51 -0.82 29.47
N VAL A 470 -12.71 -1.85 29.74
CA VAL A 470 -12.63 -2.49 31.07
C VAL A 470 -11.65 -1.76 32.01
N ASP A 471 -10.43 -1.45 31.56
CA ASP A 471 -9.36 -0.91 32.42
C ASP A 471 -9.34 0.63 32.48
N GLU A 472 -9.81 1.35 31.45
CA GLU A 472 -9.83 2.83 31.41
C GLU A 472 -11.23 3.43 31.61
N GLU A 473 -12.30 2.72 31.24
CA GLU A 473 -13.71 3.17 31.40
C GLU A 473 -14.50 2.34 32.43
N GLY A 474 -13.84 1.44 33.17
CA GLY A 474 -14.40 0.73 34.32
C GLY A 474 -15.48 -0.33 34.03
N MET A 475 -15.80 -0.64 32.76
CA MET A 475 -16.93 -1.52 32.43
C MET A 475 -16.72 -2.99 32.82
N ALA A 476 -17.81 -3.70 33.11
CA ALA A 476 -17.80 -5.16 33.21
C ALA A 476 -17.57 -5.80 31.83
N TYR A 477 -17.01 -7.01 31.79
CA TYR A 477 -16.77 -7.72 30.53
C TYR A 477 -18.08 -7.94 29.74
N GLU A 478 -19.16 -8.30 30.43
CA GLU A 478 -20.49 -8.55 29.86
C GLU A 478 -21.11 -7.30 29.21
N GLU A 479 -20.70 -6.10 29.63
CA GLU A 479 -21.15 -4.81 29.08
C GLU A 479 -20.24 -4.35 27.94
N ALA A 480 -18.93 -4.49 28.11
CA ALA A 480 -17.94 -4.07 27.12
C ALA A 480 -17.89 -4.97 25.88
N TRP A 481 -18.01 -6.30 26.05
CA TRP A 481 -17.82 -7.26 24.97
C TRP A 481 -18.84 -7.13 23.81
N PRO A 482 -20.15 -6.89 24.05
CA PRO A 482 -21.10 -6.58 22.98
C PRO A 482 -20.73 -5.32 22.19
N LEU A 483 -20.17 -4.29 22.84
CA LEU A 483 -19.71 -3.07 22.16
C LEU A 483 -18.48 -3.34 21.29
N VAL A 484 -17.54 -4.16 21.77
CA VAL A 484 -16.38 -4.63 21.00
C VAL A 484 -16.82 -5.37 19.74
N VAL A 485 -17.67 -6.39 19.88
CA VAL A 485 -18.16 -7.16 18.73
C VAL A 485 -18.94 -6.28 17.75
N GLY A 486 -19.75 -5.35 18.26
CA GLY A 486 -20.57 -4.44 17.47
C GLY A 486 -19.81 -3.42 16.61
N VAL A 487 -18.56 -3.07 16.94
CA VAL A 487 -17.76 -2.14 16.11
C VAL A 487 -16.91 -2.85 15.05
N PHE A 488 -16.47 -4.09 15.28
CA PHE A 488 -15.49 -4.75 14.41
C PHE A 488 -16.11 -5.63 13.33
N ALA A 489 -15.59 -5.51 12.11
CA ALA A 489 -15.82 -6.46 11.02
C ALA A 489 -14.48 -6.93 10.43
N HIS A 490 -14.38 -8.19 10.01
CA HIS A 490 -13.14 -8.81 9.52
C HIS A 490 -13.23 -9.24 8.06
N THR A 491 -12.33 -8.74 7.22
CA THR A 491 -12.14 -9.25 5.85
C THR A 491 -10.99 -10.26 5.82
N ASN A 492 -11.26 -11.45 5.30
CA ASN A 492 -10.27 -12.49 5.13
C ASN A 492 -9.77 -12.56 3.67
N HIS A 493 -8.45 -12.64 3.48
CA HIS A 493 -7.77 -12.70 2.18
C HIS A 493 -7.01 -14.01 1.94
N THR A 494 -7.19 -15.02 2.79
CA THR A 494 -6.27 -16.17 2.92
C THR A 494 -7.01 -17.49 2.73
N VAL A 495 -6.67 -18.22 1.67
CA VAL A 495 -7.18 -19.57 1.39
C VAL A 495 -6.46 -20.65 2.20
N LEU A 496 -5.14 -20.51 2.39
CA LEU A 496 -4.28 -21.54 2.96
C LEU A 496 -4.29 -21.49 4.51
N PRO A 497 -4.74 -22.55 5.22
CA PRO A 497 -4.79 -22.55 6.70
C PRO A 497 -3.46 -22.35 7.42
N GLU A 498 -2.35 -22.68 6.75
CA GLU A 498 -0.97 -22.47 7.19
C GLU A 498 -0.50 -21.01 7.05
N ALA A 499 -1.15 -20.21 6.22
CA ALA A 499 -0.86 -18.78 6.05
C ALA A 499 -1.67 -17.88 7.00
N LEU A 500 -2.61 -18.44 7.77
CA LEU A 500 -3.35 -17.71 8.80
C LEU A 500 -2.43 -17.41 10.00
N GLU A 501 -2.37 -16.14 10.40
CA GLU A 501 -1.41 -15.68 11.40
C GLU A 501 -1.62 -16.32 12.79
N ARG A 502 -0.52 -16.80 13.38
CA ARG A 502 -0.46 -17.39 14.73
C ARG A 502 0.74 -16.86 15.49
N TRP A 503 0.55 -16.58 16.77
CA TRP A 503 1.60 -16.09 17.67
C TRP A 503 1.80 -17.03 18.85
N GLU A 504 3.04 -17.24 19.29
CA GLU A 504 3.32 -18.00 20.50
C GLU A 504 2.71 -17.29 21.71
N VAL A 505 1.93 -18.00 22.54
CA VAL A 505 1.32 -17.44 23.76
C VAL A 505 2.37 -16.77 24.64
N GLY A 506 3.55 -17.39 24.81
CA GLY A 506 4.63 -16.82 25.61
C GLY A 506 5.22 -15.52 25.05
N MET A 507 5.12 -15.28 23.73
CA MET A 507 5.56 -14.02 23.12
C MET A 507 4.56 -12.89 23.41
N ILE A 508 3.25 -13.14 23.20
CA ILE A 508 2.20 -12.18 23.56
C ILE A 508 2.21 -11.92 25.08
N GLN A 509 2.35 -12.95 25.91
CA GLN A 509 2.42 -12.80 27.37
C GLN A 509 3.61 -11.94 27.83
N ARG A 510 4.77 -12.04 27.19
CA ARG A 510 5.93 -11.19 27.51
C ARG A 510 5.79 -9.76 27.01
N LEU A 511 5.20 -9.55 25.84
CA LEU A 511 5.16 -8.24 25.17
C LEU A 511 3.90 -7.42 25.50
N LEU A 512 2.78 -8.10 25.70
CA LEU A 512 1.42 -7.56 25.84
C LEU A 512 0.67 -8.35 26.94
N PRO A 513 1.17 -8.34 28.19
CA PRO A 513 0.69 -9.24 29.24
C PRO A 513 -0.82 -9.10 29.51
N ARG A 514 -1.33 -7.86 29.55
CA ARG A 514 -2.77 -7.59 29.75
C ARG A 514 -3.62 -8.09 28.58
N HIS A 515 -3.14 -7.97 27.35
CA HIS A 515 -3.86 -8.50 26.18
C HIS A 515 -3.92 -10.02 26.22
N MET A 516 -2.90 -10.71 26.74
CA MET A 516 -2.94 -12.17 26.90
C MET A 516 -4.00 -12.60 27.93
N GLU A 517 -4.13 -11.91 29.06
CA GLU A 517 -5.21 -12.14 30.03
C GLU A 517 -6.59 -11.96 29.38
N LEU A 518 -6.78 -10.88 28.62
CA LEU A 518 -8.04 -10.59 27.94
C LEU A 518 -8.34 -11.60 26.81
N ILE A 519 -7.33 -12.07 26.07
CA ILE A 519 -7.49 -13.13 25.07
C ILE A 519 -7.91 -14.44 25.74
N TYR A 520 -7.36 -14.78 26.91
CA TYR A 520 -7.81 -15.93 27.68
C TYR A 520 -9.24 -15.76 28.20
N LEU A 521 -9.61 -14.57 28.68
CA LEU A 521 -10.97 -14.25 29.12
C LEU A 521 -11.99 -14.38 27.97
N ILE A 522 -11.71 -13.77 26.82
CA ILE A 522 -12.54 -13.89 25.60
C ILE A 522 -12.70 -15.36 25.21
N ASN A 523 -11.61 -16.13 25.18
CA ASN A 523 -11.64 -17.54 24.85
C ASN A 523 -12.48 -18.36 25.86
N TRP A 524 -12.37 -18.07 27.16
CA TRP A 524 -13.13 -18.76 28.20
C TRP A 524 -14.64 -18.50 28.09
N HIS A 525 -15.06 -17.24 27.92
CA HIS A 525 -16.47 -16.91 27.71
C HIS A 525 -16.99 -17.55 26.41
N PHE A 526 -16.26 -17.41 25.31
CA PHE A 526 -16.64 -18.00 24.01
C PHE A 526 -16.81 -19.52 24.09
N LEU A 527 -15.82 -20.25 24.64
CA LEU A 527 -15.91 -21.71 24.79
C LEU A 527 -17.01 -22.13 25.78
N SER A 528 -17.27 -21.34 26.81
CA SER A 528 -18.39 -21.59 27.73
C SER A 528 -19.74 -21.52 27.00
N ASP A 529 -19.91 -20.55 26.09
CA ASP A 529 -21.15 -20.40 25.33
C ASP A 529 -21.28 -21.45 24.21
N VAL A 530 -20.17 -21.82 23.56
CA VAL A 530 -20.13 -22.98 22.64
C VAL A 530 -20.50 -24.27 23.37
N SER A 531 -19.97 -24.50 24.58
CA SER A 531 -20.28 -25.69 25.38
C SER A 531 -21.73 -25.74 25.86
N LYS A 532 -22.38 -24.60 26.09
CA LYS A 532 -23.83 -24.53 26.39
C LYS A 532 -24.67 -24.83 25.15
N LYS A 533 -24.25 -24.36 23.97
CA LYS A 533 -24.97 -24.52 22.69
C LYS A 533 -24.77 -25.91 22.06
N PHE A 534 -23.64 -26.55 22.30
CA PHE A 534 -23.26 -27.85 21.75
C PHE A 534 -22.70 -28.77 22.86
N PRO A 535 -23.52 -29.21 23.82
CA PRO A 535 -23.05 -29.96 24.99
C PRO A 535 -22.38 -31.31 24.66
N ASP A 536 -22.74 -31.92 23.52
CA ASP A 536 -22.29 -33.26 23.13
C ASP A 536 -21.05 -33.26 22.20
N ASP A 537 -20.72 -32.15 21.51
CA ASP A 537 -19.58 -32.04 20.59
C ASP A 537 -18.37 -31.41 21.32
N ARG A 538 -17.79 -32.15 22.27
CA ARG A 538 -16.64 -31.66 23.07
C ARG A 538 -15.41 -31.32 22.23
N GLU A 539 -15.21 -32.01 21.11
CA GLU A 539 -14.09 -31.74 20.20
C GLU A 539 -14.21 -30.38 19.50
N LEU A 540 -15.44 -29.90 19.27
CA LEU A 540 -15.70 -28.56 18.71
C LEU A 540 -14.94 -27.49 19.48
N LEU A 541 -14.91 -27.57 20.82
CA LEU A 541 -14.23 -26.61 21.68
C LEU A 541 -12.74 -26.46 21.30
N GLY A 542 -12.04 -27.58 21.07
CA GLY A 542 -10.65 -27.56 20.61
C GLY A 542 -10.51 -26.97 19.20
N ARG A 543 -11.43 -27.33 18.30
CA ARG A 543 -11.43 -26.84 16.91
C ARG A 543 -11.65 -25.32 16.83
N VAL A 544 -12.62 -24.75 17.57
CA VAL A 544 -12.96 -23.32 17.50
C VAL A 544 -12.21 -22.41 18.46
N SER A 545 -11.54 -22.93 19.49
CA SER A 545 -10.78 -22.13 20.47
C SER A 545 -9.86 -21.10 19.80
N ILE A 546 -9.68 -19.94 20.43
CA ILE A 546 -8.69 -18.94 20.04
C ILE A 546 -7.27 -19.43 20.37
N ILE A 547 -7.13 -20.23 21.43
CA ILE A 547 -5.88 -20.87 21.81
C ILE A 547 -5.78 -22.23 21.12
N GLU A 548 -4.66 -22.49 20.46
CA GLU A 548 -4.24 -23.80 19.98
C GLU A 548 -3.35 -24.44 21.04
N GLU A 549 -3.77 -25.62 21.51
CA GLU A 549 -3.03 -26.43 22.48
C GLU A 549 -2.01 -27.32 21.76
N GLY A 550 -0.82 -27.47 22.34
CA GLY A 550 0.29 -28.21 21.75
C GLY A 550 1.57 -28.05 22.57
N HIS A 551 2.71 -28.53 22.06
CA HIS A 551 4.01 -28.36 22.72
C HIS A 551 4.37 -26.88 22.94
N VAL A 552 4.05 -26.03 21.96
CA VAL A 552 4.03 -24.58 22.10
C VAL A 552 2.59 -24.13 21.87
N LYS A 553 2.00 -23.44 22.85
CA LYS A 553 0.64 -22.91 22.69
C LYS A 553 0.66 -21.71 21.75
N MET A 554 -0.30 -21.65 20.83
CA MET A 554 -0.42 -20.56 19.86
C MET A 554 -1.75 -19.82 20.02
N VAL A 555 -1.75 -18.51 19.80
CA VAL A 555 -2.95 -17.69 19.62
C VAL A 555 -3.28 -17.66 18.12
N ARG A 556 -4.47 -18.14 17.75
CA ARG A 556 -4.97 -18.18 16.37
C ARG A 556 -5.65 -16.84 16.04
N MET A 557 -4.97 -15.96 15.33
CA MET A 557 -5.46 -14.58 15.13
C MET A 557 -6.73 -14.53 14.29
N ALA A 558 -6.84 -15.38 13.25
CA ALA A 558 -8.09 -15.51 12.49
C ALA A 558 -9.29 -15.91 13.37
N HIS A 559 -9.08 -16.76 14.40
CA HIS A 559 -10.14 -17.18 15.32
C HIS A 559 -10.55 -16.01 16.22
N LEU A 560 -9.59 -15.27 16.78
CA LEU A 560 -9.85 -14.06 17.57
C LEU A 560 -10.59 -12.99 16.76
N ALA A 561 -10.22 -12.81 15.48
CA ALA A 561 -10.90 -11.90 14.57
C ALA A 561 -12.36 -12.29 14.32
N VAL A 562 -12.62 -13.57 14.01
CA VAL A 562 -13.99 -14.10 13.79
C VAL A 562 -14.85 -13.98 15.05
N VAL A 563 -14.32 -14.36 16.22
CA VAL A 563 -15.03 -14.28 17.50
C VAL A 563 -15.35 -12.81 17.86
N GLY A 564 -14.39 -11.90 17.65
CA GLY A 564 -14.50 -10.49 17.99
C GLY A 564 -15.21 -9.57 16.98
N SER A 565 -15.73 -10.08 15.86
CA SER A 565 -16.30 -9.24 14.77
C SER A 565 -17.74 -9.60 14.41
N HIS A 566 -18.70 -8.67 14.46
CA HIS A 566 -20.12 -8.93 14.13
C HIS A 566 -20.37 -9.37 12.68
N LYS A 567 -19.45 -9.08 11.75
CA LYS A 567 -19.41 -9.65 10.39
C LYS A 567 -18.01 -10.14 10.03
N VAL A 568 -17.97 -11.18 9.20
CA VAL A 568 -16.77 -11.71 8.54
C VAL A 568 -17.06 -11.79 7.04
N ASN A 569 -16.13 -11.39 6.17
CA ASN A 569 -16.33 -11.51 4.72
C ASN A 569 -15.11 -12.05 3.98
N GLY A 570 -15.38 -12.80 2.90
CA GLY A 570 -14.39 -13.09 1.87
C GLY A 570 -14.42 -12.04 0.74
N VAL A 571 -13.52 -12.24 -0.23
CA VAL A 571 -13.10 -11.20 -1.21
C VAL A 571 -13.35 -11.56 -2.68
N ALA A 572 -13.98 -12.71 -2.89
CA ALA A 572 -14.57 -13.23 -4.11
C ALA A 572 -15.63 -14.26 -3.71
N GLU A 573 -16.60 -14.55 -4.58
CA GLU A 573 -17.71 -15.45 -4.24
C GLU A 573 -17.24 -16.87 -3.91
N LEU A 574 -16.45 -17.48 -4.79
CA LEU A 574 -15.88 -18.83 -4.59
C LEU A 574 -14.98 -18.88 -3.35
N HIS A 575 -14.20 -17.84 -3.07
CA HIS A 575 -13.40 -17.72 -1.85
C HIS A 575 -14.27 -17.70 -0.59
N SER A 576 -15.35 -16.90 -0.58
CA SER A 576 -16.27 -16.79 0.54
C SER A 576 -17.00 -18.11 0.83
N ASP A 577 -17.32 -18.86 -0.22
CA ASP A 577 -17.89 -20.20 -0.11
C ASP A 577 -16.85 -21.23 0.34
N LEU A 578 -15.59 -21.13 -0.11
CA LEU A 578 -14.50 -21.99 0.33
C LEU A 578 -14.23 -21.81 1.83
N ILE A 579 -14.00 -20.58 2.31
CA ILE A 579 -13.70 -20.33 3.73
C ILE A 579 -14.86 -20.73 4.66
N THR A 580 -16.11 -20.68 4.19
CA THR A 580 -17.27 -21.13 4.99
C THR A 580 -17.47 -22.64 4.98
N LYS A 581 -16.97 -23.36 3.98
CA LYS A 581 -16.98 -24.84 3.89
C LYS A 581 -15.74 -25.49 4.52
N THR A 582 -14.59 -24.81 4.54
CA THR A 582 -13.32 -25.34 5.03
C THR A 582 -12.85 -24.66 6.32
N ILE A 583 -12.23 -23.48 6.22
CA ILE A 583 -11.49 -22.81 7.30
C ILE A 583 -12.38 -22.49 8.50
N PHE A 584 -13.53 -21.86 8.26
CA PHE A 584 -14.44 -21.35 9.28
C PHE A 584 -15.72 -22.18 9.44
N LYS A 585 -15.76 -23.41 8.90
CA LYS A 585 -16.96 -24.27 8.91
C LYS A 585 -17.59 -24.44 10.30
N ASP A 586 -16.75 -24.60 11.34
CA ASP A 586 -17.22 -24.76 12.71
C ASP A 586 -17.68 -23.42 13.32
N PHE A 587 -17.12 -22.28 12.90
CA PHE A 587 -17.66 -20.96 13.27
C PHE A 587 -18.99 -20.65 12.56
N VAL A 588 -19.21 -21.14 11.34
CA VAL A 588 -20.52 -21.08 10.66
C VAL A 588 -21.57 -21.87 11.44
N ARG A 589 -21.21 -23.07 11.95
CA ARG A 589 -22.09 -23.84 12.87
C ARG A 589 -22.38 -23.05 14.16
N VAL A 590 -21.38 -22.42 14.75
CA VAL A 590 -21.51 -21.69 16.02
C VAL A 590 -22.32 -20.40 15.88
N PHE A 591 -22.05 -19.56 14.88
CA PHE A 591 -22.64 -18.23 14.74
C PHE A 591 -23.75 -18.09 13.68
N GLY A 592 -23.91 -19.06 12.79
CA GLY A 592 -24.85 -18.98 11.67
C GLY A 592 -24.24 -18.40 10.39
N ARG A 593 -24.86 -18.68 9.23
CA ARG A 593 -24.34 -18.27 7.91
C ARG A 593 -24.38 -16.75 7.71
N ASP A 594 -25.33 -16.04 8.31
CA ASP A 594 -25.54 -14.59 8.13
C ASP A 594 -24.41 -13.70 8.69
N ARG A 595 -23.55 -14.27 9.55
CA ARG A 595 -22.32 -13.61 10.02
C ARG A 595 -21.21 -13.62 8.95
N PHE A 596 -21.29 -14.53 7.98
CA PHE A 596 -20.30 -14.73 6.92
C PHE A 596 -20.84 -14.25 5.58
N LEU A 597 -20.21 -13.23 5.01
CA LEU A 597 -20.64 -12.56 3.77
C LEU A 597 -19.59 -12.72 2.66
N ASN A 598 -19.97 -12.35 1.45
CA ASN A 598 -19.03 -12.05 0.37
C ASN A 598 -19.07 -10.55 0.09
N VAL A 599 -17.91 -9.93 -0.13
CA VAL A 599 -17.82 -8.67 -0.88
C VAL A 599 -16.68 -8.81 -1.87
N THR A 600 -17.01 -9.14 -3.12
CA THR A 600 -16.01 -9.28 -4.19
C THR A 600 -15.23 -7.97 -4.36
N ASN A 601 -13.91 -8.08 -4.42
CA ASN A 601 -12.99 -6.96 -4.62
C ASN A 601 -13.30 -6.13 -5.88
N GLY A 602 -12.74 -4.93 -5.92
CA GLY A 602 -12.81 -4.04 -7.08
C GLY A 602 -11.61 -3.09 -7.15
N ILE A 603 -11.53 -2.34 -8.24
CA ILE A 603 -10.49 -1.36 -8.54
C ILE A 603 -11.08 0.01 -8.88
N THR A 604 -10.37 1.09 -8.57
CA THR A 604 -10.82 2.44 -8.93
C THR A 604 -10.60 2.70 -10.44
N PRO A 605 -11.63 3.06 -11.21
CA PRO A 605 -11.47 3.44 -12.61
C PRO A 605 -10.72 4.78 -12.79
N ARG A 606 -10.69 5.66 -11.77
CA ARG A 606 -9.93 6.93 -11.84
C ARG A 606 -8.45 6.67 -12.06
N ARG A 607 -7.83 5.82 -11.24
CA ARG A 607 -6.41 5.48 -11.43
C ARG A 607 -6.20 4.49 -12.57
N TRP A 608 -6.96 3.39 -12.59
CA TRP A 608 -6.65 2.24 -13.45
C TRP A 608 -7.17 2.33 -14.88
N LEU A 609 -7.97 3.34 -15.23
CA LEU A 609 -8.39 3.61 -16.60
C LEU A 609 -8.11 5.08 -16.99
N TYR A 610 -8.67 6.04 -16.25
CA TYR A 610 -8.56 7.47 -16.59
C TYR A 610 -7.12 7.99 -16.55
N GLN A 611 -6.42 7.79 -15.43
CA GLN A 611 -5.02 8.21 -15.26
C GLN A 611 -4.03 7.35 -16.04
N ALA A 612 -4.11 6.01 -15.92
CA ALA A 612 -3.14 5.11 -16.57
C ALA A 612 -3.24 5.11 -18.10
N ASN A 613 -4.46 5.21 -18.64
CA ASN A 613 -4.76 5.03 -20.05
C ASN A 613 -5.67 6.16 -20.61
N PRO A 614 -5.17 7.42 -20.64
CA PRO A 614 -5.94 8.57 -21.10
C PRO A 614 -6.36 8.43 -22.58
N GLY A 615 -5.58 7.72 -23.40
CA GLY A 615 -5.91 7.45 -24.79
C GLY A 615 -7.16 6.56 -24.96
N LEU A 616 -7.27 5.48 -24.17
CA LEU A 616 -8.46 4.63 -24.16
C LEU A 616 -9.65 5.35 -23.55
N THR A 617 -9.41 6.07 -22.46
CA THR A 617 -10.42 6.89 -21.77
C THR A 617 -11.06 7.90 -22.71
N ALA A 618 -10.27 8.69 -23.45
CA ALA A 618 -10.78 9.63 -24.44
C ALA A 618 -11.53 8.95 -25.60
N LEU A 619 -11.12 7.75 -26.00
CA LEU A 619 -11.81 6.94 -27.01
C LEU A 619 -13.19 6.49 -26.52
N ILE A 620 -13.30 5.98 -25.29
CA ILE A 620 -14.56 5.60 -24.64
C ILE A 620 -15.46 6.83 -24.45
N GLN A 621 -14.92 7.93 -23.92
CA GLN A 621 -15.65 9.19 -23.74
C GLN A 621 -16.24 9.73 -25.06
N SER A 622 -15.54 9.57 -26.19
CA SER A 622 -16.04 9.96 -27.51
C SER A 622 -17.25 9.15 -28.03
N LYS A 623 -17.68 8.11 -27.29
CA LYS A 623 -18.84 7.28 -27.60
C LYS A 623 -19.92 7.33 -26.51
N ILE A 624 -19.54 7.29 -25.22
CA ILE A 624 -20.49 7.11 -24.09
C ILE A 624 -20.36 8.18 -22.98
N GLY A 625 -19.65 9.28 -23.22
CA GLY A 625 -19.46 10.35 -22.23
C GLY A 625 -18.61 9.94 -21.03
N THR A 626 -18.72 10.66 -19.90
CA THR A 626 -17.82 10.55 -18.74
C THR A 626 -18.40 9.73 -17.58
N LYS A 627 -19.69 9.35 -17.64
CA LYS A 627 -20.43 8.67 -16.55
C LYS A 627 -19.72 7.44 -15.98
N PHE A 628 -19.00 6.68 -16.82
CA PHE A 628 -18.29 5.46 -16.40
C PHE A 628 -17.20 5.68 -15.33
N LEU A 629 -16.80 6.92 -15.03
CA LEU A 629 -15.79 7.24 -14.03
C LEU A 629 -16.32 7.17 -12.58
N THR A 630 -17.63 7.29 -12.39
CA THR A 630 -18.33 7.15 -11.09
C THR A 630 -19.42 6.08 -11.09
N ASP A 631 -19.85 5.63 -12.27
CA ASP A 631 -20.73 4.47 -12.49
C ASP A 631 -20.19 3.60 -13.63
N LEU A 632 -19.23 2.72 -13.30
CA LEU A 632 -18.54 1.85 -14.26
C LEU A 632 -19.49 0.90 -15.02
N THR A 633 -20.74 0.71 -14.57
CA THR A 633 -21.74 -0.08 -15.29
C THR A 633 -22.12 0.55 -16.64
N ALA A 634 -21.92 1.86 -16.82
CA ALA A 634 -22.11 2.55 -18.10
C ALA A 634 -21.21 2.02 -19.24
N LEU A 635 -20.13 1.27 -18.93
CA LEU A 635 -19.31 0.61 -19.96
C LEU A 635 -20.09 -0.37 -20.85
N HIS A 636 -21.24 -0.89 -20.41
CA HIS A 636 -22.05 -1.82 -21.23
C HIS A 636 -22.47 -1.21 -22.58
N GLU A 637 -22.70 0.11 -22.62
CA GLU A 637 -23.04 0.87 -23.83
C GLU A 637 -21.94 0.79 -24.90
N LEU A 638 -20.69 0.51 -24.51
CA LEU A 638 -19.55 0.34 -25.42
C LEU A 638 -19.70 -0.92 -26.30
N GLY A 639 -20.45 -1.93 -25.85
CA GLY A 639 -20.61 -3.22 -26.54
C GLY A 639 -21.17 -3.09 -27.96
N GLN A 640 -22.00 -2.08 -28.23
CA GLN A 640 -22.56 -1.82 -29.56
C GLN A 640 -21.48 -1.44 -30.60
N TYR A 641 -20.29 -1.00 -30.16
CA TYR A 641 -19.18 -0.61 -31.02
C TYR A 641 -18.09 -1.70 -31.15
N ALA A 642 -18.30 -2.90 -30.57
CA ALA A 642 -17.30 -3.97 -30.62
C ALA A 642 -16.97 -4.47 -32.04
N THR A 643 -17.89 -4.28 -32.99
CA THR A 643 -17.73 -4.62 -34.42
C THR A 643 -17.56 -3.38 -35.33
N ASP A 644 -17.51 -2.17 -34.77
CA ASP A 644 -17.24 -0.92 -35.51
C ASP A 644 -15.77 -0.90 -35.96
N LYS A 645 -15.55 -0.93 -37.28
CA LYS A 645 -14.21 -1.04 -37.88
C LYS A 645 -13.31 0.16 -37.58
N GLU A 646 -13.86 1.38 -37.54
CA GLU A 646 -13.06 2.57 -37.28
C GLU A 646 -12.79 2.71 -35.77
N PHE A 647 -13.76 2.34 -34.94
CA PHE A 647 -13.56 2.25 -33.49
C PHE A 647 -12.48 1.21 -33.13
N GLY A 648 -12.55 0.00 -33.70
CA GLY A 648 -11.54 -1.05 -33.49
C GLY A 648 -10.16 -0.72 -34.08
N LYS A 649 -10.09 0.10 -35.13
CA LYS A 649 -8.82 0.67 -35.61
C LYS A 649 -8.21 1.62 -34.58
N ARG A 650 -8.99 2.63 -34.12
CA ARG A 650 -8.55 3.59 -33.09
C ARG A 650 -8.18 2.90 -31.76
N TRP A 651 -8.86 1.81 -31.40
CA TRP A 651 -8.53 0.96 -30.24
C TRP A 651 -7.12 0.38 -30.33
N ARG A 652 -6.76 -0.21 -31.48
CA ARG A 652 -5.42 -0.76 -31.71
C ARG A 652 -4.35 0.33 -31.76
N GLU A 653 -4.65 1.50 -32.33
CA GLU A 653 -3.73 2.66 -32.29
C GLU A 653 -3.42 3.11 -30.86
N VAL A 654 -4.43 3.11 -29.96
CA VAL A 654 -4.23 3.41 -28.53
C VAL A 654 -3.36 2.34 -27.86
N LYS A 655 -3.65 1.05 -28.09
CA LYS A 655 -2.85 -0.07 -27.54
C LYS A 655 -1.39 0.04 -27.98
N TYR A 656 -1.14 0.28 -29.27
CA TYR A 656 0.20 0.43 -29.82
C TYR A 656 0.97 1.62 -29.21
N ARG A 657 0.33 2.78 -29.01
CA ARG A 657 0.96 3.92 -28.32
C ARG A 657 1.31 3.61 -26.87
N ASN A 658 0.49 2.84 -26.16
CA ASN A 658 0.81 2.38 -24.80
C ASN A 658 2.00 1.40 -24.80
N LYS A 659 2.10 0.49 -25.79
CA LYS A 659 3.31 -0.31 -25.99
C LYS A 659 4.56 0.55 -26.18
N GLN A 660 4.50 1.54 -27.06
CA GLN A 660 5.63 2.46 -27.30
C GLN A 660 6.08 3.18 -26.00
N ARG A 661 5.14 3.60 -25.14
CA ARG A 661 5.45 4.21 -23.83
C ARG A 661 6.23 3.25 -22.91
N LEU A 662 5.75 2.02 -22.76
CA LEU A 662 6.47 1.04 -21.93
C LEU A 662 7.80 0.62 -22.57
N ALA A 663 7.86 0.45 -23.89
CA ALA A 663 9.09 0.09 -24.61
C ALA A 663 10.19 1.15 -24.42
N ALA A 664 9.83 2.44 -24.42
CA ALA A 664 10.76 3.53 -24.10
C ALA A 664 11.29 3.42 -22.65
N HIS A 665 10.41 3.18 -21.67
CA HIS A 665 10.82 2.98 -20.28
C HIS A 665 11.69 1.74 -20.08
N VAL A 666 11.36 0.61 -20.73
CA VAL A 666 12.15 -0.62 -20.66
C VAL A 666 13.53 -0.42 -21.29
N LEU A 667 13.62 0.28 -22.42
CA LEU A 667 14.89 0.65 -23.05
C LEU A 667 15.75 1.52 -22.12
N GLU A 668 15.15 2.48 -21.42
CA GLU A 668 15.83 3.32 -20.43
C GLU A 668 16.38 2.52 -19.23
N VAL A 669 15.57 1.67 -18.60
CA VAL A 669 15.95 0.98 -17.36
C VAL A 669 16.73 -0.33 -17.55
N SER A 670 16.70 -0.93 -18.74
CA SER A 670 17.32 -2.24 -19.02
C SER A 670 18.21 -2.29 -20.26
N GLY A 671 18.16 -1.28 -21.13
CA GLY A 671 18.85 -1.29 -22.43
C GLY A 671 18.20 -2.20 -23.49
N ILE A 672 17.10 -2.88 -23.18
CA ILE A 672 16.44 -3.82 -24.10
C ILE A 672 15.39 -3.07 -24.95
N ALA A 673 15.59 -3.06 -26.27
CA ALA A 673 14.59 -2.56 -27.23
C ALA A 673 13.50 -3.63 -27.47
N LEU A 674 12.24 -3.29 -27.21
CA LEU A 674 11.09 -4.20 -27.39
C LEU A 674 10.37 -3.98 -28.73
N ASN A 675 10.02 -5.07 -29.40
CA ASN A 675 9.16 -5.07 -30.57
C ASN A 675 7.71 -4.73 -30.17
N CYS A 676 7.20 -3.57 -30.61
CA CYS A 676 5.83 -3.12 -30.33
C CYS A 676 4.75 -3.79 -31.21
N ASP A 677 5.13 -4.39 -32.35
CA ASP A 677 4.21 -5.08 -33.27
C ASP A 677 3.92 -6.52 -32.81
N ALA A 678 4.76 -7.08 -31.93
CA ALA A 678 4.57 -8.38 -31.31
C ALA A 678 3.38 -8.41 -30.33
N LEU A 679 2.83 -9.59 -30.08
CA LEU A 679 1.93 -9.85 -28.94
C LEU A 679 2.71 -9.59 -27.64
N TRP A 680 2.14 -8.80 -26.75
CA TRP A 680 2.72 -8.53 -25.42
C TRP A 680 2.03 -9.37 -24.35
N ASP A 681 2.82 -10.27 -23.78
CA ASP A 681 2.44 -11.33 -22.86
C ASP A 681 3.02 -11.03 -21.48
N VAL A 682 2.18 -10.81 -20.46
CA VAL A 682 2.58 -10.09 -19.23
C VAL A 682 2.25 -10.87 -17.97
N GLN A 683 3.28 -11.21 -17.18
CA GLN A 683 3.15 -11.78 -15.84
C GLN A 683 3.79 -10.89 -14.76
N VAL A 684 3.03 -9.92 -14.25
CA VAL A 684 3.48 -9.02 -13.18
C VAL A 684 2.70 -9.22 -11.86
N LYS A 685 3.40 -9.78 -10.85
CA LYS A 685 2.88 -10.06 -9.50
C LYS A 685 4.04 -10.49 -8.58
N ARG A 686 3.78 -10.61 -7.27
CA ARG A 686 4.73 -11.19 -6.30
C ARG A 686 5.31 -12.52 -6.84
N ILE A 687 6.63 -12.68 -6.78
CA ILE A 687 7.28 -13.92 -7.23
C ILE A 687 7.12 -14.98 -6.12
N HIS A 688 6.53 -16.12 -6.47
CA HIS A 688 6.24 -17.22 -5.55
C HIS A 688 5.92 -18.48 -6.35
N GLU A 689 6.34 -19.65 -5.88
CA GLU A 689 6.09 -20.93 -6.55
C GLU A 689 4.61 -21.16 -6.92
N TYR A 690 3.64 -20.92 -6.02
CA TYR A 690 2.21 -21.08 -6.33
C TYR A 690 1.66 -20.11 -7.39
N LYS A 691 2.33 -18.98 -7.64
CA LYS A 691 1.98 -18.03 -8.71
C LYS A 691 2.50 -18.47 -10.09
N ARG A 692 3.32 -19.54 -10.11
CA ARG A 692 3.81 -20.28 -11.27
C ARG A 692 4.46 -19.41 -12.36
N GLN A 693 5.29 -18.44 -11.97
CA GLN A 693 6.23 -17.83 -12.93
C GLN A 693 7.16 -18.89 -13.56
N THR A 694 7.41 -20.00 -12.85
CA THR A 694 8.08 -21.22 -13.34
C THR A 694 7.37 -21.86 -14.53
N LEU A 695 6.05 -22.04 -14.48
CA LEU A 695 5.25 -22.60 -15.57
C LEU A 695 5.39 -21.74 -16.85
N ASN A 696 5.27 -20.42 -16.69
CA ASN A 696 5.42 -19.49 -17.81
C ASN A 696 6.84 -19.56 -18.41
N ILE A 697 7.89 -19.34 -17.60
CA ILE A 697 9.26 -19.31 -18.13
C ILE A 697 9.70 -20.66 -18.72
N TYR A 698 9.19 -21.79 -18.23
CA TYR A 698 9.37 -23.10 -18.88
C TYR A 698 8.63 -23.20 -20.21
N GLY A 699 7.42 -22.64 -20.33
CA GLY A 699 6.72 -22.49 -21.60
C GLY A 699 7.47 -21.61 -22.61
N VAL A 700 8.10 -20.53 -22.14
CA VAL A 700 8.99 -19.67 -22.96
C VAL A 700 10.21 -20.45 -23.47
N VAL A 701 10.87 -21.25 -22.63
CA VAL A 701 11.98 -22.12 -23.06
C VAL A 701 11.49 -23.16 -24.08
N SER A 702 10.32 -23.77 -23.87
CA SER A 702 9.69 -24.70 -24.84
C SER A 702 9.41 -24.00 -26.19
N ARG A 703 8.89 -22.78 -26.18
CA ARG A 703 8.65 -21.95 -27.37
C ARG A 703 9.97 -21.62 -28.09
N TRP A 704 11.01 -21.23 -27.37
CA TRP A 704 12.35 -20.97 -27.92
C TRP A 704 12.93 -22.21 -28.61
N LEU A 705 12.88 -23.38 -27.96
CA LEU A 705 13.33 -24.65 -28.55
C LEU A 705 12.52 -25.04 -29.80
N ARG A 706 11.18 -24.87 -29.78
CA ARG A 706 10.32 -25.04 -30.96
C ARG A 706 10.76 -24.12 -32.11
N LEU A 707 11.01 -22.84 -31.85
CA LEU A 707 11.42 -21.87 -32.87
C LEU A 707 12.78 -22.20 -33.50
N ARG A 708 13.76 -22.65 -32.71
CA ARG A 708 15.08 -23.07 -33.25
C ARG A 708 15.01 -24.33 -34.11
N ALA A 709 14.02 -25.19 -33.89
CA ALA A 709 13.79 -26.39 -34.71
C ALA A 709 13.00 -26.10 -36.00
N MET A 710 12.31 -24.96 -36.11
CA MET A 710 11.52 -24.59 -37.29
C MET A 710 12.39 -24.17 -38.48
N SER A 711 11.94 -24.56 -39.68
CA SER A 711 12.49 -24.02 -40.92
C SER A 711 12.17 -22.52 -41.08
N PRO A 712 12.94 -21.79 -41.91
CA PRO A 712 12.62 -20.40 -42.27
C PRO A 712 11.26 -20.22 -42.97
N ALA A 713 10.61 -21.31 -43.41
CA ALA A 713 9.27 -21.27 -43.97
C ALA A 713 8.19 -21.27 -42.89
N GLU A 714 8.35 -22.08 -41.83
CA GLU A 714 7.43 -22.16 -40.70
C GLU A 714 7.52 -20.90 -39.83
N LYS A 715 8.74 -20.37 -39.61
CA LYS A 715 8.99 -19.13 -38.85
C LYS A 715 8.17 -17.93 -39.35
N ARG A 716 7.80 -17.87 -40.64
CA ARG A 716 6.98 -16.77 -41.22
C ARG A 716 5.52 -16.75 -40.74
N ASN A 717 5.01 -17.85 -40.19
CA ASN A 717 3.62 -17.99 -39.74
C ASN A 717 3.48 -17.94 -38.20
N VAL A 718 4.59 -17.71 -37.50
CA VAL A 718 4.66 -17.54 -36.04
C VAL A 718 4.16 -16.14 -35.67
N VAL A 719 3.40 -16.04 -34.58
CA VAL A 719 3.09 -14.75 -33.95
C VAL A 719 4.30 -14.29 -33.12
N PRO A 720 4.92 -13.14 -33.45
CA PRO A 720 5.99 -12.56 -32.64
C PRO A 720 5.49 -12.27 -31.23
N ARG A 721 6.30 -12.54 -30.21
CA ARG A 721 5.91 -12.41 -28.80
C ARG A 721 6.99 -11.75 -27.94
N VAL A 722 6.57 -10.84 -27.06
CA VAL A 722 7.40 -10.25 -25.99
C VAL A 722 6.83 -10.71 -24.65
N CYS A 723 7.57 -11.54 -23.93
CA CYS A 723 7.22 -12.06 -22.61
C CYS A 723 7.79 -11.14 -21.52
N ILE A 724 6.91 -10.46 -20.79
CA ILE A 724 7.22 -9.41 -19.81
C ILE A 724 6.93 -9.93 -18.40
N PHE A 725 7.99 -10.15 -17.63
CA PHE A 725 7.92 -10.51 -16.21
C PHE A 725 8.16 -9.29 -15.33
N GLY A 726 7.69 -9.33 -14.08
CA GLY A 726 8.01 -8.33 -13.08
C GLY A 726 7.41 -8.65 -11.72
N GLY A 727 8.12 -8.29 -10.64
CA GLY A 727 7.65 -8.60 -9.30
C GLY A 727 8.79 -8.72 -8.30
N LYS A 728 8.46 -8.55 -7.02
CA LYS A 728 9.41 -8.69 -5.91
C LYS A 728 9.31 -10.09 -5.29
N ALA A 729 10.44 -10.74 -5.03
CA ALA A 729 10.54 -11.92 -4.17
C ALA A 729 10.69 -11.49 -2.70
N ALA A 730 10.22 -12.27 -1.72
CA ALA A 730 10.49 -11.93 -0.32
C ALA A 730 11.99 -12.12 0.01
N PRO A 731 12.63 -11.27 0.86
CA PRO A 731 14.09 -11.27 1.00
C PRO A 731 14.70 -12.61 1.47
N GLY A 732 13.97 -13.35 2.31
CA GLY A 732 14.35 -14.68 2.80
C GLY A 732 13.92 -15.85 1.92
N TYR A 733 13.19 -15.62 0.82
CA TYR A 733 12.62 -16.69 0.00
C TYR A 733 13.54 -17.08 -1.16
N ARG A 734 14.43 -18.04 -0.89
CA ARG A 734 15.44 -18.57 -1.82
C ARG A 734 14.86 -18.96 -3.19
N MET A 735 13.83 -19.80 -3.24
CA MET A 735 13.26 -20.26 -4.52
C MET A 735 12.70 -19.09 -5.35
N ALA A 736 11.96 -18.16 -4.72
CA ALA A 736 11.44 -16.99 -5.42
C ALA A 736 12.55 -16.09 -6.00
N LYS A 737 13.69 -15.93 -5.29
CA LYS A 737 14.86 -15.24 -5.84
C LYS A 737 15.51 -16.01 -6.99
N LEU A 738 15.58 -17.33 -6.90
CA LEU A 738 16.13 -18.19 -7.96
C LEU A 738 15.27 -18.13 -9.25
N ILE A 739 13.94 -18.04 -9.12
CA ILE A 739 13.03 -17.81 -10.24
C ILE A 739 13.35 -16.50 -10.98
N ILE A 740 13.58 -15.38 -10.25
CA ILE A 740 13.98 -14.10 -10.86
C ILE A 740 15.30 -14.26 -11.62
N LYS A 741 16.30 -14.89 -11.00
CA LYS A 741 17.60 -15.13 -11.64
C LYS A 741 17.46 -15.98 -12.91
N PHE A 742 16.63 -17.02 -12.86
CA PHE A 742 16.39 -17.88 -14.02
C PHE A 742 15.68 -17.15 -15.17
N ILE A 743 14.68 -16.30 -14.89
CA ILE A 743 14.03 -15.47 -15.92
C ILE A 743 15.05 -14.55 -16.60
N ASN A 744 15.91 -13.88 -15.84
CA ASN A 744 16.98 -13.02 -16.39
C ASN A 744 18.03 -13.82 -17.17
N ALA A 745 18.36 -15.03 -16.73
CA ALA A 745 19.26 -15.93 -17.43
C ALA A 745 18.69 -16.39 -18.79
N VAL A 746 17.42 -16.80 -18.83
CA VAL A 746 16.70 -17.13 -20.07
C VAL A 746 16.62 -15.90 -20.99
N ALA A 747 16.32 -14.71 -20.45
CA ALA A 747 16.26 -13.48 -21.23
C ALA A 747 17.59 -13.14 -21.92
N ARG A 748 18.73 -13.30 -21.23
CA ARG A 748 20.07 -13.10 -21.85
C ARG A 748 20.33 -14.03 -23.02
N VAL A 749 19.90 -15.30 -22.93
CA VAL A 749 20.10 -16.30 -23.99
C VAL A 749 19.14 -16.06 -25.16
N VAL A 750 17.84 -15.92 -24.88
CA VAL A 750 16.80 -15.78 -25.92
C VAL A 750 16.95 -14.48 -26.71
N ASN A 751 17.20 -13.34 -26.04
CA ASN A 751 17.33 -12.04 -26.72
C ASN A 751 18.63 -11.91 -27.53
N ALA A 752 19.61 -12.79 -27.31
CA ALA A 752 20.89 -12.79 -28.03
C ALA A 752 20.95 -13.86 -29.14
N ASP A 753 19.91 -14.68 -29.32
CA ASP A 753 19.87 -15.76 -30.30
C ASP A 753 19.35 -15.26 -31.66
N PRO A 754 20.20 -15.17 -32.71
CA PRO A 754 19.79 -14.69 -34.02
C PRO A 754 18.78 -15.62 -34.72
N GLU A 755 18.63 -16.88 -34.29
CA GLU A 755 17.62 -17.78 -34.87
C GLU A 755 16.18 -17.40 -34.51
N VAL A 756 15.98 -16.57 -33.47
CA VAL A 756 14.65 -16.13 -33.00
C VAL A 756 14.49 -14.60 -33.01
N GLU A 757 15.43 -13.88 -33.62
CA GLU A 757 15.42 -12.42 -33.70
C GLU A 757 14.08 -11.89 -34.26
N GLY A 758 13.48 -10.95 -33.54
CA GLY A 758 12.17 -10.37 -33.87
C GLY A 758 10.96 -11.28 -33.63
N LEU A 759 11.13 -12.57 -33.32
CA LEU A 759 10.05 -13.55 -33.09
C LEU A 759 9.76 -13.82 -31.61
N LEU A 760 10.79 -13.81 -30.75
CA LEU A 760 10.64 -14.01 -29.32
C LEU A 760 11.60 -13.09 -28.56
N GLN A 761 11.07 -12.35 -27.58
CA GLN A 761 11.85 -11.58 -26.61
C GLN A 761 11.36 -11.86 -25.20
N VAL A 762 12.25 -11.79 -24.22
CA VAL A 762 11.93 -11.95 -22.80
C VAL A 762 12.53 -10.78 -22.02
N VAL A 763 11.79 -10.20 -21.09
CA VAL A 763 12.28 -9.11 -20.25
C VAL A 763 11.74 -9.23 -18.83
N PHE A 764 12.59 -8.91 -17.85
CA PHE A 764 12.17 -8.69 -16.47
C PHE A 764 12.19 -7.19 -16.19
N VAL A 765 11.04 -6.61 -15.86
CA VAL A 765 10.94 -5.20 -15.46
C VAL A 765 11.26 -5.09 -13.97
N PRO A 766 12.36 -4.42 -13.58
CA PRO A 766 12.77 -4.32 -12.19
C PRO A 766 11.82 -3.42 -11.39
N ASP A 767 11.77 -3.65 -10.07
CA ASP A 767 11.07 -2.80 -9.11
C ASP A 767 9.60 -2.57 -9.43
N TYR A 768 8.88 -3.64 -9.76
CA TYR A 768 7.44 -3.55 -10.02
C TYR A 768 6.71 -2.89 -8.83
N ASN A 769 6.09 -1.75 -9.11
CA ASN A 769 5.41 -0.85 -8.16
C ASN A 769 4.15 -0.25 -8.82
N VAL A 770 3.49 0.75 -8.23
CA VAL A 770 2.25 1.31 -8.79
C VAL A 770 2.54 2.09 -10.06
N SER A 771 3.58 2.92 -10.06
CA SER A 771 3.98 3.70 -11.25
C SER A 771 4.32 2.82 -12.46
N LYS A 772 5.07 1.72 -12.25
CA LYS A 772 5.37 0.76 -13.33
C LYS A 772 4.12 -0.01 -13.77
N ALA A 773 3.21 -0.34 -12.85
CA ALA A 773 1.93 -0.96 -13.20
C ALA A 773 1.05 -0.05 -14.10
N GLU A 774 1.07 1.26 -13.88
CA GLU A 774 0.37 2.25 -14.71
C GLU A 774 0.94 2.38 -16.15
N LEU A 775 2.17 1.92 -16.40
CA LEU A 775 2.73 1.78 -17.75
C LEU A 775 2.47 0.40 -18.37
N ILE A 776 2.62 -0.66 -17.56
CA ILE A 776 2.54 -2.06 -18.02
C ILE A 776 1.10 -2.45 -18.38
N ILE A 777 0.13 -2.11 -17.53
CA ILE A 777 -1.27 -2.55 -17.68
C ILE A 777 -1.94 -2.00 -18.96
N PRO A 778 -1.79 -0.71 -19.33
CA PRO A 778 -2.35 -0.19 -20.58
C PRO A 778 -1.76 -0.80 -21.86
N ALA A 779 -0.51 -1.28 -21.79
CA ALA A 779 0.27 -1.80 -22.92
C ALA A 779 0.05 -3.30 -23.20
N ASN A 780 -0.42 -4.06 -22.20
CA ASN A 780 -0.71 -5.48 -22.24
C ASN A 780 -1.68 -5.89 -23.36
N ASP A 781 -1.35 -6.94 -24.13
CA ASP A 781 -2.33 -7.65 -24.95
C ASP A 781 -2.92 -8.83 -24.18
N ILE A 782 -2.09 -9.69 -23.58
CA ILE A 782 -2.52 -10.83 -22.78
C ILE A 782 -1.76 -10.95 -21.46
N SER A 783 -2.50 -11.21 -20.39
CA SER A 783 -1.99 -11.23 -19.02
C SER A 783 -2.11 -12.60 -18.36
N GLU A 784 -1.06 -12.98 -17.64
CA GLU A 784 -0.83 -14.33 -17.11
C GLU A 784 -1.36 -14.46 -15.66
N HIS A 785 -2.49 -15.14 -15.50
CA HIS A 785 -3.19 -15.37 -14.24
C HIS A 785 -3.28 -16.86 -13.88
N ILE A 786 -2.10 -17.47 -13.83
CA ILE A 786 -1.86 -18.92 -13.86
C ILE A 786 -1.47 -19.58 -12.53
N SER A 787 -1.96 -19.07 -11.40
CA SER A 787 -1.68 -19.68 -10.09
C SER A 787 -2.27 -21.10 -10.02
N THR A 788 -1.70 -22.00 -9.21
CA THR A 788 -2.30 -23.34 -9.00
C THR A 788 -3.75 -23.17 -8.51
N ALA A 789 -4.70 -23.90 -9.08
CA ALA A 789 -6.12 -23.70 -8.76
C ALA A 789 -6.40 -23.87 -7.24
N GLY A 790 -7.27 -23.03 -6.69
CA GLY A 790 -7.56 -23.01 -5.26
C GLY A 790 -6.49 -22.33 -4.40
N THR A 791 -5.60 -21.49 -4.98
CA THR A 791 -4.58 -20.74 -4.21
C THR A 791 -4.79 -19.23 -4.23
N GLU A 792 -5.56 -18.69 -5.17
CA GLU A 792 -5.91 -17.27 -5.22
C GLU A 792 -7.27 -16.98 -4.56
N ALA A 793 -7.28 -16.09 -3.58
CA ALA A 793 -8.52 -15.60 -2.98
C ALA A 793 -9.35 -14.70 -3.92
N SER A 794 -8.70 -14.04 -4.88
CA SER A 794 -9.29 -13.01 -5.76
C SER A 794 -8.28 -12.69 -6.88
N GLY A 795 -8.03 -11.42 -7.20
CA GLY A 795 -7.05 -11.02 -8.23
C GLY A 795 -7.29 -9.61 -8.77
N THR A 796 -6.94 -8.57 -8.01
CA THR A 796 -7.20 -7.19 -8.45
C THR A 796 -6.35 -6.74 -9.64
N SER A 797 -5.23 -7.41 -9.94
CA SER A 797 -4.46 -7.21 -11.18
C SER A 797 -5.25 -7.62 -12.43
N ASN A 798 -5.97 -8.73 -12.33
CA ASN A 798 -6.72 -9.37 -13.42
C ASN A 798 -7.77 -8.36 -13.95
N MET A 799 -8.50 -7.75 -13.02
CA MET A 799 -9.48 -6.70 -13.28
C MET A 799 -8.89 -5.50 -14.03
N LYS A 800 -7.64 -5.10 -13.72
CA LYS A 800 -7.01 -3.92 -14.35
C LYS A 800 -6.60 -4.19 -15.79
N PHE A 801 -6.08 -5.38 -16.08
CA PHE A 801 -5.69 -5.78 -17.43
C PHE A 801 -6.90 -5.83 -18.37
N VAL A 802 -8.00 -6.45 -17.91
CA VAL A 802 -9.22 -6.53 -18.71
C VAL A 802 -9.87 -5.16 -18.89
N LEU A 803 -9.92 -4.31 -17.85
CA LEU A 803 -10.40 -2.93 -17.97
C LEU A 803 -9.58 -2.07 -18.97
N ASN A 804 -8.33 -2.46 -19.25
CA ASN A 804 -7.46 -1.80 -20.23
C ASN A 804 -7.44 -2.47 -21.61
N GLY A 805 -8.41 -3.34 -21.89
CA GLY A 805 -8.55 -4.00 -23.20
C GLY A 805 -7.40 -4.94 -23.53
N GLY A 806 -6.87 -5.65 -22.52
CA GLY A 806 -6.09 -6.86 -22.73
C GLY A 806 -6.87 -8.08 -22.21
N LEU A 807 -6.53 -9.26 -22.70
CA LEU A 807 -7.18 -10.52 -22.33
C LEU A 807 -6.39 -11.24 -21.22
N ILE A 808 -6.94 -12.34 -20.73
CA ILE A 808 -6.32 -13.20 -19.72
C ILE A 808 -6.05 -14.58 -20.31
N ILE A 809 -4.87 -15.13 -20.01
CA ILE A 809 -4.64 -16.58 -19.95
C ILE A 809 -4.52 -16.97 -18.47
N GLY A 810 -5.22 -18.01 -18.03
CA GLY A 810 -5.35 -18.28 -16.60
C GLY A 810 -5.96 -19.61 -16.23
N THR A 811 -5.80 -19.97 -14.97
CA THR A 811 -6.52 -21.09 -14.34
C THR A 811 -7.92 -20.69 -13.91
N VAL A 812 -8.77 -21.68 -13.64
CA VAL A 812 -10.11 -21.50 -13.05
C VAL A 812 -9.98 -21.21 -11.55
N ASP A 813 -9.37 -20.07 -11.21
CA ASP A 813 -9.00 -19.69 -9.84
C ASP A 813 -9.24 -18.20 -9.53
N GLY A 814 -9.50 -17.90 -8.26
CA GLY A 814 -9.70 -16.55 -7.74
C GLY A 814 -10.63 -15.67 -8.59
N ALA A 815 -10.17 -14.47 -8.95
CA ALA A 815 -10.96 -13.51 -9.72
C ALA A 815 -11.17 -13.91 -11.19
N ASN A 816 -10.46 -14.93 -11.73
CA ASN A 816 -10.71 -15.36 -13.11
C ASN A 816 -12.14 -15.90 -13.25
N VAL A 817 -12.64 -16.65 -12.26
CA VAL A 817 -13.99 -17.23 -12.26
C VAL A 817 -15.07 -16.15 -12.39
N GLU A 818 -14.95 -15.07 -11.61
CA GLU A 818 -15.88 -13.95 -11.68
C GLU A 818 -15.71 -13.17 -13.00
N ILE A 819 -14.47 -12.97 -13.48
CA ILE A 819 -14.23 -12.30 -14.76
C ILE A 819 -14.87 -13.08 -15.91
N VAL A 820 -14.71 -14.41 -15.96
CA VAL A 820 -15.35 -15.30 -16.95
C VAL A 820 -16.86 -15.10 -16.98
N ARG A 821 -17.51 -15.07 -15.80
CA ARG A 821 -18.96 -14.87 -15.68
C ARG A 821 -19.41 -13.55 -16.27
N GLU A 822 -18.68 -12.46 -15.99
CA GLU A 822 -19.03 -11.14 -16.52
C GLU A 822 -18.70 -11.02 -18.01
N ILE A 823 -17.48 -11.39 -18.45
CA ILE A 823 -17.02 -11.13 -19.83
C ILE A 823 -17.48 -12.16 -20.86
N GLY A 824 -17.77 -13.40 -20.44
CA GLY A 824 -18.05 -14.56 -21.31
C GLY A 824 -16.80 -15.41 -21.54
N GLU A 825 -16.96 -16.74 -21.50
CA GLU A 825 -15.90 -17.74 -21.72
C GLU A 825 -15.16 -17.54 -23.06
N GLU A 826 -15.83 -17.01 -24.07
CA GLU A 826 -15.24 -16.76 -25.38
C GLU A 826 -14.18 -15.64 -25.38
N ASN A 827 -14.07 -14.84 -24.30
CA ASN A 827 -13.17 -13.69 -24.20
C ASN A 827 -11.99 -13.91 -23.23
N ILE A 828 -11.71 -15.15 -22.85
CA ILE A 828 -10.62 -15.54 -21.93
C ILE A 828 -10.06 -16.93 -22.29
N PHE A 829 -8.77 -17.16 -22.04
CA PHE A 829 -8.09 -18.42 -22.33
C PHE A 829 -7.87 -19.19 -21.02
N LEU A 830 -8.81 -20.09 -20.69
CA LEU A 830 -8.72 -20.94 -19.50
C LEU A 830 -7.96 -22.25 -19.79
N PHE A 831 -7.20 -22.73 -18.81
CA PHE A 831 -6.55 -24.05 -18.83
C PHE A 831 -6.32 -24.62 -17.43
N GLY A 832 -5.84 -25.86 -17.38
CA GLY A 832 -5.33 -26.51 -16.19
C GLY A 832 -6.40 -27.24 -15.37
N ASN A 833 -5.95 -27.89 -14.31
CA ASN A 833 -6.81 -28.65 -13.40
C ASN A 833 -7.68 -27.75 -12.52
N LEU A 834 -8.82 -28.28 -12.04
CA LEU A 834 -9.72 -27.56 -11.15
C LEU A 834 -9.27 -27.66 -9.69
N ALA A 835 -9.69 -26.72 -8.85
CA ALA A 835 -9.30 -26.65 -7.44
C ALA A 835 -9.69 -27.91 -6.63
N GLU A 836 -10.72 -28.64 -7.07
CA GLU A 836 -11.19 -29.88 -6.45
C GLU A 836 -10.28 -31.10 -6.73
N ASP A 837 -9.57 -31.11 -7.87
CA ASP A 837 -8.66 -32.21 -8.25
C ASP A 837 -7.27 -32.12 -7.60
N VAL A 838 -6.88 -30.93 -7.12
CA VAL A 838 -5.51 -30.59 -6.71
C VAL A 838 -4.94 -31.53 -5.63
N GLU A 839 -5.73 -31.89 -4.62
CA GLU A 839 -5.25 -32.76 -3.54
C GLU A 839 -5.11 -34.24 -3.98
N ASP A 840 -5.95 -34.70 -4.90
CA ASP A 840 -5.85 -36.04 -5.47
C ASP A 840 -4.66 -36.18 -6.44
N LEU A 841 -4.35 -35.12 -7.19
CA LEU A 841 -3.12 -35.03 -8.00
C LEU A 841 -1.87 -35.01 -7.11
N ARG A 842 -1.84 -34.16 -6.07
CA ARG A 842 -0.77 -34.15 -5.04
C ARG A 842 -0.63 -35.48 -4.32
N PHE A 843 -1.73 -36.22 -4.13
CA PHE A 843 -1.69 -37.60 -3.63
C PHE A 843 -1.05 -38.54 -4.67
N ALA A 844 -1.46 -38.49 -5.94
CA ALA A 844 -0.89 -39.32 -7.01
C ALA A 844 0.63 -39.12 -7.20
N HIS A 845 1.11 -37.88 -7.11
CA HIS A 845 2.54 -37.54 -7.12
C HIS A 845 3.32 -38.23 -6.00
N ARG A 846 2.82 -38.18 -4.75
CA ARG A 846 3.46 -38.81 -3.58
C ARG A 846 3.62 -40.33 -3.68
N TYR A 847 2.84 -40.99 -4.54
CA TYR A 847 2.97 -42.44 -4.81
C TYR A 847 3.63 -42.75 -6.16
N GLY A 848 4.28 -41.78 -6.81
CA GLY A 848 5.03 -41.98 -8.05
C GLY A 848 4.17 -42.42 -9.24
N LYS A 849 2.87 -42.11 -9.23
CA LYS A 849 1.93 -42.51 -10.28
C LYS A 849 1.89 -41.55 -11.48
N VAL A 850 2.36 -40.32 -11.29
CA VAL A 850 2.38 -39.29 -12.34
C VAL A 850 3.74 -39.29 -13.04
N ARG A 851 3.71 -39.19 -14.37
CA ARG A 851 4.91 -38.97 -15.19
C ARG A 851 4.93 -37.52 -15.66
N MET A 852 6.11 -36.90 -15.59
CA MET A 852 6.37 -35.57 -16.15
C MET A 852 5.95 -35.48 -17.62
N ASP A 853 5.33 -34.35 -18.01
CA ASP A 853 4.99 -34.07 -19.40
C ASP A 853 6.24 -34.17 -20.32
N PRO A 854 6.15 -34.80 -21.51
CA PRO A 854 7.29 -34.94 -22.42
C PRO A 854 7.89 -33.62 -22.92
N GLY A 855 7.08 -32.55 -23.05
CA GLY A 855 7.56 -31.20 -23.36
C GLY A 855 8.33 -30.59 -22.19
N LEU A 856 7.86 -30.81 -20.95
CA LEU A 856 8.59 -30.39 -19.75
C LEU A 856 9.89 -31.19 -19.55
N GLU A 857 9.91 -32.50 -19.86
CA GLU A 857 11.15 -33.31 -19.87
C GLU A 857 12.23 -32.68 -20.79
N VAL A 858 11.84 -32.12 -21.94
CA VAL A 858 12.77 -31.46 -22.88
C VAL A 858 13.30 -30.15 -22.30
N VAL A 859 12.44 -29.32 -21.68
CA VAL A 859 12.86 -28.07 -21.02
C VAL A 859 13.82 -28.35 -19.86
N VAL A 860 13.49 -29.31 -19.00
CA VAL A 860 14.34 -29.72 -17.87
C VAL A 860 15.73 -30.16 -18.34
N ARG A 861 15.80 -31.01 -19.38
CA ARG A 861 17.09 -31.44 -19.96
C ARG A 861 17.90 -30.27 -20.53
N GLU A 862 17.26 -29.23 -21.05
CA GLU A 862 17.96 -28.04 -21.56
C GLU A 862 18.55 -27.18 -20.44
N ILE A 863 17.84 -27.09 -19.30
CA ILE A 863 18.35 -26.43 -18.08
C ILE A 863 19.55 -27.22 -17.53
N GLU A 864 19.45 -28.55 -17.43
CA GLU A 864 20.52 -29.42 -16.91
C GLU A 864 21.79 -29.42 -17.77
N LYS A 865 21.70 -29.15 -19.09
CA LYS A 865 22.88 -28.95 -19.96
C LYS A 865 23.70 -27.70 -19.61
N GLY A 866 23.12 -26.77 -18.85
CA GLY A 866 23.75 -25.49 -18.53
C GLY A 866 23.59 -24.42 -19.62
N THR A 867 22.57 -24.53 -20.49
CA THR A 867 22.31 -23.54 -21.55
C THR A 867 22.07 -22.13 -21.02
N PHE A 868 21.56 -22.00 -19.78
CA PHE A 868 21.25 -20.73 -19.12
C PHE A 868 22.22 -20.35 -17.98
N GLY A 869 23.26 -21.13 -17.70
CA GLY A 869 24.16 -20.95 -16.55
C GLY A 869 24.77 -22.28 -16.09
N ASP A 870 25.43 -22.34 -14.92
CA ASP A 870 25.79 -23.65 -14.34
C ASP A 870 24.51 -24.44 -14.05
N GLY A 871 24.32 -25.61 -14.65
CA GLY A 871 23.11 -26.42 -14.45
C GLY A 871 22.84 -26.77 -12.98
N ARG A 872 23.87 -26.72 -12.11
CA ARG A 872 23.73 -26.90 -10.65
C ARG A 872 23.10 -25.69 -9.95
N GLU A 873 23.19 -24.49 -10.52
CA GLU A 873 22.58 -23.28 -9.96
C GLU A 873 21.05 -23.36 -9.99
N PHE A 874 20.49 -23.84 -11.10
CA PHE A 874 19.05 -24.01 -11.28
C PHE A 874 18.54 -25.41 -10.90
N GLY A 875 19.38 -26.25 -10.28
CA GLY A 875 19.02 -27.60 -9.87
C GLY A 875 17.79 -27.65 -8.96
N GLU A 876 17.61 -26.67 -8.08
CA GLU A 876 16.43 -26.57 -7.21
C GLU A 876 15.12 -26.37 -8.00
N LEU A 877 15.13 -25.62 -9.10
CA LEU A 877 13.97 -25.42 -9.98
C LEU A 877 13.62 -26.69 -10.76
N VAL A 878 14.62 -27.48 -11.14
CA VAL A 878 14.46 -28.78 -11.81
C VAL A 878 13.93 -29.83 -10.83
N GLU A 879 14.51 -29.91 -9.63
CA GLU A 879 14.10 -30.88 -8.62
C GLU A 879 12.70 -30.60 -8.06
N ALA A 880 12.27 -29.33 -8.01
CA ALA A 880 10.92 -28.93 -7.63
C ALA A 880 9.80 -29.47 -8.54
N VAL A 881 10.09 -29.80 -9.80
CA VAL A 881 9.10 -30.38 -10.75
C VAL A 881 9.30 -31.88 -10.98
N ARG A 882 10.04 -32.56 -10.10
CA ARG A 882 10.38 -33.99 -10.20
C ARG A 882 9.73 -34.81 -9.09
N GLY A 883 9.05 -35.87 -9.49
CA GLY A 883 8.52 -36.90 -8.59
C GLY A 883 7.42 -36.37 -7.67
N ASP A 884 7.57 -36.62 -6.38
CA ASP A 884 6.63 -36.23 -5.32
C ASP A 884 6.71 -34.75 -4.90
N ARG A 885 7.67 -33.98 -5.45
CA ARG A 885 7.94 -32.59 -5.07
C ARG A 885 7.19 -31.54 -5.88
N ASP A 886 6.50 -31.90 -6.96
CA ASP A 886 5.72 -30.97 -7.80
C ASP A 886 4.39 -30.58 -7.12
N HIS A 887 4.50 -29.89 -5.99
CA HIS A 887 3.38 -29.49 -5.14
C HIS A 887 2.45 -28.46 -5.80
N TYR A 888 2.92 -27.78 -6.86
CA TYR A 888 2.19 -26.74 -7.57
C TYR A 888 1.70 -27.18 -8.97
N LEU A 889 1.82 -28.47 -9.28
CA LEU A 889 1.27 -29.12 -10.47
C LEU A 889 1.75 -28.44 -11.75
N ILE A 890 3.07 -28.19 -11.83
CA ILE A 890 3.70 -27.62 -13.02
C ILE A 890 3.66 -28.63 -14.17
N SER A 891 3.90 -29.91 -13.86
CA SER A 891 3.95 -30.99 -14.85
C SER A 891 2.58 -31.42 -15.35
N ASP A 892 1.53 -31.45 -14.50
CA ASP A 892 0.16 -31.76 -14.92
C ASP A 892 -0.42 -30.69 -15.85
N ASP A 893 -0.22 -29.40 -15.52
CA ASP A 893 -0.77 -28.29 -16.29
C ASP A 893 0.07 -27.91 -17.53
N PHE A 894 1.30 -28.42 -17.67
CA PHE A 894 2.24 -27.95 -18.71
C PHE A 894 1.70 -28.08 -20.13
N GLY A 895 1.18 -29.26 -20.48
CA GLY A 895 0.62 -29.51 -21.81
C GLY A 895 -0.64 -28.67 -22.10
N ALA A 896 -1.50 -28.51 -21.10
CA ALA A 896 -2.71 -27.69 -21.21
C ALA A 896 -2.38 -26.19 -21.36
N TYR A 897 -1.39 -25.70 -20.62
CA TYR A 897 -0.87 -24.34 -20.72
C TYR A 897 -0.29 -24.05 -22.12
N LEU A 898 0.55 -24.96 -22.65
CA LEU A 898 1.10 -24.81 -24.00
C LEU A 898 0.00 -24.81 -25.08
N HIS A 899 -1.02 -25.67 -24.94
CA HIS A 899 -2.15 -25.67 -25.86
C HIS A 899 -2.95 -24.36 -25.80
N ALA A 900 -3.22 -23.83 -24.61
CA ALA A 900 -3.86 -22.53 -24.45
C ALA A 900 -3.03 -21.39 -25.08
N GLN A 901 -1.70 -21.44 -24.99
CA GLN A 901 -0.81 -20.48 -25.65
C GLN A 901 -0.83 -20.59 -27.19
N ASP A 902 -0.96 -21.80 -27.75
CA ASP A 902 -1.16 -22.00 -29.19
C ASP A 902 -2.55 -21.43 -29.64
N LEU A 903 -3.61 -21.53 -28.82
CA LEU A 903 -4.91 -20.90 -29.07
C LEU A 903 -4.86 -19.35 -29.01
N VAL A 904 -4.04 -18.79 -28.11
CA VAL A 904 -3.77 -17.34 -28.05
C VAL A 904 -3.12 -16.86 -29.34
N ASP A 905 -2.12 -17.59 -29.85
CA ASP A 905 -1.49 -17.28 -31.15
C ASP A 905 -2.49 -17.39 -32.32
N GLU A 906 -3.42 -18.35 -32.30
CA GLU A 906 -4.49 -18.44 -33.30
C GLU A 906 -5.41 -17.22 -33.25
N ALA A 907 -5.93 -16.88 -32.07
CA ALA A 907 -6.82 -15.74 -31.89
C ALA A 907 -6.17 -14.39 -32.24
N TYR A 908 -4.87 -14.21 -31.96
CA TYR A 908 -4.17 -12.96 -32.27
C TYR A 908 -3.87 -12.75 -33.75
N ARG A 909 -3.84 -13.82 -34.57
CA ARG A 909 -3.74 -13.69 -36.04
C ARG A 909 -4.97 -12.99 -36.62
N ASP A 910 -6.17 -13.26 -36.09
CA ASP A 910 -7.35 -12.45 -36.38
C ASP A 910 -7.39 -11.18 -35.52
N GLN A 911 -6.68 -10.17 -35.99
CA GLN A 911 -6.65 -8.84 -35.37
C GLN A 911 -8.03 -8.17 -35.24
N ALA A 912 -9.02 -8.53 -36.06
CA ALA A 912 -10.38 -8.00 -35.95
C ALA A 912 -11.13 -8.69 -34.82
N GLY A 913 -11.16 -10.02 -34.81
CA GLY A 913 -11.73 -10.84 -33.73
C GLY A 913 -11.08 -10.57 -32.37
N TRP A 914 -9.76 -10.45 -32.31
CA TRP A 914 -9.04 -10.08 -31.09
C TRP A 914 -9.50 -8.72 -30.53
N THR A 915 -9.61 -7.71 -31.41
CA THR A 915 -10.07 -6.37 -31.01
C THR A 915 -11.52 -6.40 -30.52
N GLN A 916 -12.39 -7.17 -31.19
CA GLN A 916 -13.78 -7.35 -30.77
C GLN A 916 -13.88 -8.00 -29.38
N LYS A 917 -13.08 -9.05 -29.11
CA LYS A 917 -12.98 -9.68 -27.78
C LYS A 917 -12.56 -8.67 -26.71
N CYS A 918 -11.54 -7.85 -26.99
CA CYS A 918 -11.05 -6.83 -26.05
C CYS A 918 -12.12 -5.76 -25.73
N ILE A 919 -12.85 -5.26 -26.73
CA ILE A 919 -13.91 -4.26 -26.52
C ILE A 919 -15.09 -4.88 -25.76
N THR A 920 -15.48 -6.11 -26.12
CA THR A 920 -16.56 -6.86 -25.45
C THR A 920 -16.22 -7.17 -24.00
N ALA A 921 -14.96 -7.50 -23.70
CA ALA A 921 -14.52 -7.71 -22.33
C ALA A 921 -14.59 -6.41 -21.52
N VAL A 922 -14.02 -5.30 -22.02
CA VAL A 922 -14.08 -3.99 -21.36
C VAL A 922 -15.53 -3.54 -21.09
N SER A 923 -16.44 -3.74 -22.05
CA SER A 923 -17.84 -3.29 -21.88
C SER A 923 -18.56 -3.97 -20.71
N LYS A 924 -18.11 -5.16 -20.30
CA LYS A 924 -18.71 -5.93 -19.20
C LYS A 924 -17.95 -5.81 -17.86
N MET A 925 -16.93 -4.93 -17.75
CA MET A 925 -16.12 -4.77 -16.52
C MET A 925 -16.78 -3.99 -15.38
N GLY A 926 -18.02 -3.52 -15.53
CA GLY A 926 -18.70 -2.65 -14.56
C GLY A 926 -18.77 -3.19 -13.13
N PHE A 927 -18.93 -4.51 -12.97
CA PHE A 927 -18.98 -5.19 -11.68
C PHE A 927 -17.70 -5.01 -10.85
N PHE A 928 -16.54 -4.82 -11.48
CA PHE A 928 -15.23 -4.77 -10.82
C PHE A 928 -14.80 -3.37 -10.35
N SER A 929 -15.71 -2.37 -10.33
CA SER A 929 -15.42 -1.09 -9.69
C SER A 929 -15.32 -1.25 -8.16
N SER A 930 -14.29 -0.64 -7.54
CA SER A 930 -14.21 -0.55 -6.08
C SER A 930 -15.36 0.27 -5.48
N ASP A 931 -16.05 1.11 -6.26
CA ASP A 931 -17.23 1.85 -5.80
C ASP A 931 -18.38 0.89 -5.48
N ARG A 932 -18.56 -0.15 -6.29
CA ARG A 932 -19.55 -1.21 -6.05
C ARG A 932 -19.21 -1.99 -4.78
N SER A 933 -17.95 -2.39 -4.62
CA SER A 933 -17.47 -3.03 -3.38
C SER A 933 -17.74 -2.15 -2.15
N ILE A 934 -17.43 -0.84 -2.21
CA ILE A 934 -17.63 0.09 -1.09
C ILE A 934 -19.11 0.27 -0.73
N ARG A 935 -20.03 0.37 -1.71
CA ARG A 935 -21.48 0.38 -1.43
C ARG A 935 -21.92 -0.90 -0.73
N GLU A 936 -21.44 -2.06 -1.17
CA GLU A 936 -21.75 -3.34 -0.50
C GLU A 936 -21.20 -3.41 0.94
N TYR A 937 -19.98 -2.93 1.20
CA TYR A 937 -19.47 -2.80 2.58
C TYR A 937 -20.33 -1.83 3.40
N ALA A 938 -20.70 -0.68 2.84
CA ALA A 938 -21.49 0.34 3.53
C ALA A 938 -22.89 -0.15 3.90
N GLU A 939 -23.57 -0.86 2.99
CA GLU A 939 -24.93 -1.40 3.19
C GLU A 939 -24.95 -2.66 4.07
N LYS A 940 -24.06 -3.63 3.81
CA LYS A 940 -24.17 -5.00 4.38
C LYS A 940 -23.35 -5.23 5.65
N ILE A 941 -22.40 -4.34 5.94
CA ILE A 941 -21.41 -4.52 7.03
C ILE A 941 -21.34 -3.28 7.92
N TRP A 942 -21.09 -2.09 7.36
CA TRP A 942 -20.84 -0.89 8.16
C TRP A 942 -22.12 -0.16 8.58
N GLU A 943 -23.23 -0.33 7.85
CA GLU A 943 -24.48 0.41 8.05
C GLU A 943 -24.24 1.93 8.10
N VAL A 944 -23.55 2.44 7.07
CA VAL A 944 -23.12 3.84 6.97
C VAL A 944 -23.69 4.51 5.73
N GLU A 945 -24.09 5.77 5.89
CA GLU A 945 -24.64 6.62 4.82
C GLU A 945 -23.61 7.67 4.37
N PRO A 946 -23.67 8.14 3.12
CA PRO A 946 -22.83 9.25 2.66
C PRO A 946 -23.21 10.57 3.35
N VAL A 947 -22.26 11.50 3.35
CA VAL A 947 -22.42 12.89 3.83
C VAL A 947 -21.82 13.81 2.77
N ASP A 948 -22.66 14.52 2.02
CA ASP A 948 -22.15 15.50 1.06
C ASP A 948 -21.48 16.68 1.81
N VAL A 949 -20.30 17.09 1.37
CA VAL A 949 -19.58 18.25 1.91
C VAL A 949 -20.25 19.57 1.51
N ASN A 950 -21.13 19.56 0.51
CA ASN A 950 -21.90 20.70 0.04
C ASN A 950 -23.23 20.89 0.79
N ASP A 951 -23.73 19.86 1.49
CA ASP A 951 -24.99 19.94 2.26
C ASP A 951 -24.86 20.91 3.45
N GLY A 952 -25.59 22.03 3.39
CA GLY A 952 -25.61 23.05 4.44
C GLY A 952 -24.51 24.10 4.35
N VAL A 953 -23.96 24.35 3.15
CA VAL A 953 -23.05 25.48 2.86
C VAL A 953 -23.82 26.79 2.61
N ASP A 954 -25.11 26.74 2.26
CA ASP A 954 -25.94 27.90 1.91
C ASP A 954 -26.55 28.69 3.10
N ASP A 955 -26.21 28.34 4.36
CA ASP A 955 -26.89 28.82 5.59
C ASP A 955 -26.01 29.69 6.55
N ASP A 956 -24.79 30.11 6.17
CA ASP A 956 -23.86 30.91 7.02
C ASP A 956 -23.05 32.02 6.26
#